data_AF-A0A1E4STT1-F1
#
_entry.id   AF-A0A1E4STT1-F1
#
_cell.length_a   1.000
_cell.length_b   1.000
_cell.length_c   1.000
_cell.angle_alpha   90.00
_cell.angle_beta   90.00
_cell.angle_gamma   90.00
#
_symmetry.space_group_name_H-M   'P 1'
#
loop_
_entity.id
_entity.type
_entity.pdbx_description
1 polymer ?
#
loop_
_entity_poly.entity_id
_entity_poly.type
_entity_poly.pdbx_seq_one_letter_code
_entity_poly.pdbx_strand_id
1 'polypeptide(L)'
;MDLLRILDAKPEPIIIDETHFKVSNSYQQSSDYKLPTPLSDFQKELIDQIISLHYSDVLKYVDNDDDNNEQEQIILDSINTMLLNTQLVCSHPYLLIDHYFPKSLTTRDIPKRLSETSGKFDTLSNLLSLMDSVYNSKQSDTGPVDVVIIARPGKTLDLIDALCIGHNCNFKRYSGIKLREANTSISKKNINLNIHLFASDDDEIMTKIPVNPLFLISFDISVDLSKLTQINTKIIRLVPINSIEHISLYYKEQNLDHKTYLKLVTSATVVLRDRVGQLPSELRPIYNLKLQFLKNFISNPSLNLWPLPMLNNIPVFNNRDVEKSLLTEVKFNFDNLDLISENIEFTSTTNSNKTPQMTKHIIQPRSHTNTTISNVNYYDSKRLLKKYLNNPLNLDYELLTGISKEIHLNEILTHTLIYKFNMKLNQLIKKNDELKSFDEYYNSRMQNYKEQLKMYNDITKDLNNCELEIKETNEKISLNLNEITKIKQNISILNDTLSNISKTKYIKIQDEITIQNENILKLKQKLNSNETDSKYMSLELQRASNSISDSKKIISEKQSDINTLNLKITQLKTQEPIEKLSILQKSKQEYESTIAKNENLMSLLDTLFKKLSIGETGRGRYVNYSRNGILSKRGTSPMVKHN
;
A
#
# COMPACT_ATOMS: atom_id res chain seq x y z
N MET A 1 6.26 34.86 3.67
CA MET A 1 5.48 34.97 2.42
C MET A 1 6.40 34.60 1.28
N ASP A 2 6.36 33.35 0.84
CA ASP A 2 7.23 32.87 -0.24
C ASP A 2 6.68 33.33 -1.60
N LEU A 3 7.25 34.42 -2.12
CA LEU A 3 6.88 35.03 -3.40
C LEU A 3 7.08 34.09 -4.60
N LEU A 4 8.01 33.15 -4.51
CA LEU A 4 8.28 32.14 -5.55
C LEU A 4 7.10 31.19 -5.78
N ARG A 5 6.37 30.84 -4.71
CA ARG A 5 5.20 29.93 -4.78
C ARG A 5 3.95 30.61 -5.38
N ILE A 6 3.89 31.94 -5.32
CA ILE A 6 2.80 32.76 -5.88
C ILE A 6 3.02 32.99 -7.39
N LEU A 7 4.27 33.06 -7.84
CA LEU A 7 4.61 33.27 -9.26
C LEU A 7 4.57 31.98 -10.10
N ASP A 8 4.75 30.81 -9.48
CA ASP A 8 4.63 29.50 -10.16
C ASP A 8 3.19 28.96 -10.23
N ALA A 9 2.24 29.57 -9.52
CA ALA A 9 0.84 29.24 -9.68
C ALA A 9 0.33 29.83 -10.99
N LYS A 10 0.03 28.99 -11.99
CA LYS A 10 -0.68 29.42 -13.20
C LYS A 10 -1.91 30.24 -12.76
N PRO A 11 -2.11 31.48 -13.24
CA PRO A 11 -3.29 32.25 -12.88
C PRO A 11 -4.53 31.44 -13.26
N GLU A 12 -5.37 31.15 -12.27
CA GLU A 12 -6.64 30.48 -12.52
C GLU A 12 -7.46 31.36 -13.45
N PRO A 13 -8.04 30.81 -14.54
CA PRO A 13 -8.77 31.61 -15.50
C PRO A 13 -9.98 32.26 -14.80
N ILE A 14 -10.06 33.58 -14.88
CA ILE A 14 -11.28 34.33 -14.57
C ILE A 14 -12.32 33.81 -15.56
N ILE A 15 -13.43 33.26 -15.07
CA ILE A 15 -14.54 32.90 -15.95
C ILE A 15 -15.06 34.18 -16.56
N ILE A 16 -14.81 34.33 -17.86
CA ILE A 16 -15.36 35.39 -18.69
C ILE A 16 -16.41 34.69 -19.57
N ASP A 17 -17.65 35.09 -19.34
CA ASP A 17 -18.89 34.83 -20.09
C ASP A 17 -19.74 33.57 -19.78
N GLU A 18 -21.05 33.84 -19.62
CA GLU A 18 -22.17 32.87 -19.55
C GLU A 18 -22.26 31.96 -20.78
N THR A 19 -21.53 32.29 -21.87
CA THR A 19 -21.45 31.54 -23.13
C THR A 19 -20.35 30.47 -23.15
N HIS A 20 -19.52 30.38 -22.10
CA HIS A 20 -18.41 29.43 -22.04
C HIS A 20 -18.89 27.97 -22.03
N PHE A 21 -20.08 27.71 -21.49
CA PHE A 21 -20.66 26.36 -21.46
C PHE A 21 -21.56 26.11 -22.68
N LYS A 22 -21.29 25.04 -23.42
CA LYS A 22 -22.20 24.52 -24.44
C LYS A 22 -23.35 23.76 -23.77
N VAL A 23 -24.33 24.49 -23.25
CA VAL A 23 -25.51 23.88 -22.61
C VAL A 23 -26.61 23.65 -23.64
N SER A 24 -27.32 22.53 -23.55
CA SER A 24 -28.48 22.27 -24.40
C SER A 24 -29.64 23.19 -24.03
N ASN A 25 -30.27 23.80 -25.04
CA ASN A 25 -31.37 24.77 -24.83
C ASN A 25 -32.57 24.12 -24.10
N SER A 26 -32.80 22.82 -24.32
CA SER A 26 -33.84 22.05 -23.62
C SER A 26 -33.57 21.93 -22.12
N TYR A 27 -32.30 21.76 -21.72
CA TYR A 27 -31.93 21.66 -20.31
C TYR A 27 -31.97 23.01 -19.61
N GLN A 28 -31.55 24.07 -20.28
CA GLN A 28 -31.60 25.43 -19.71
C GLN A 28 -33.03 25.88 -19.36
N GLN A 29 -34.01 25.42 -20.15
CA GLN A 29 -35.44 25.69 -19.92
C GLN A 29 -36.11 24.67 -19.00
N SER A 30 -35.53 23.47 -18.85
CA SER A 30 -36.06 22.45 -17.95
C SER A 30 -36.10 22.98 -16.52
N SER A 31 -37.20 22.82 -15.79
CA SER A 31 -37.32 23.31 -14.42
C SER A 31 -36.53 22.47 -13.40
N ASP A 32 -35.71 21.51 -13.85
CA ASP A 32 -34.95 20.58 -13.02
C ASP A 32 -33.44 20.66 -13.30
N TYR A 33 -32.75 21.37 -12.42
CA TYR A 33 -31.35 21.69 -12.54
C TYR A 33 -30.52 20.86 -11.57
N LYS A 34 -29.36 20.38 -12.04
CA LYS A 34 -28.41 19.58 -11.26
C LYS A 34 -27.22 20.47 -10.95
N LEU A 35 -27.04 20.82 -9.68
CA LEU A 35 -25.89 21.58 -9.20
C LEU A 35 -24.83 20.59 -8.70
N PRO A 36 -23.70 20.42 -9.41
CA PRO A 36 -22.64 19.54 -8.95
C PRO A 36 -22.09 20.00 -7.60
N THR A 37 -21.64 19.07 -6.76
CA THR A 37 -20.97 19.43 -5.50
C THR A 37 -19.62 18.71 -5.38
N PRO A 38 -18.60 19.37 -4.82
CA PRO A 38 -17.36 18.69 -4.44
C PRO A 38 -17.57 17.85 -3.18
N LEU A 39 -16.66 16.91 -2.93
CA LEU A 39 -16.53 16.24 -1.63
C LEU A 39 -15.29 16.74 -0.89
N SER A 40 -15.35 16.76 0.44
CA SER A 40 -14.19 17.01 1.28
C SER A 40 -13.20 15.85 1.20
N ASP A 41 -11.93 16.10 1.52
CA ASP A 41 -10.92 15.04 1.46
C ASP A 41 -11.20 13.93 2.48
N PHE A 42 -11.79 14.28 3.62
CA PHE A 42 -12.26 13.32 4.61
C PHE A 42 -13.41 12.44 4.07
N GLN A 43 -14.37 13.03 3.33
CA GLN A 43 -15.43 12.25 2.67
C GLN A 43 -14.86 11.27 1.63
N LYS A 44 -13.89 11.70 0.83
CA LYS A 44 -13.25 10.84 -0.18
C LYS A 44 -12.54 9.65 0.47
N GLU A 45 -11.78 9.90 1.53
CA GLU A 45 -11.08 8.85 2.27
C GLU A 45 -12.05 7.86 2.92
N LEU A 46 -13.16 8.34 3.51
CA LEU A 46 -14.17 7.46 4.08
C LEU A 46 -14.86 6.60 3.01
N ILE A 47 -15.17 7.15 1.84
CA ILE A 47 -15.74 6.38 0.73
C ILE A 47 -14.76 5.29 0.28
N ASP A 48 -13.47 5.62 0.16
CA ASP A 48 -12.43 4.67 -0.18
C ASP A 48 -12.36 3.53 0.86
N GLN A 49 -12.36 3.87 2.16
CA GLN A 49 -12.36 2.89 3.25
C GLN A 49 -13.60 1.98 3.25
N ILE A 50 -14.80 2.52 2.95
CA ILE A 50 -16.02 1.73 2.85
C ILE A 50 -15.89 0.73 1.69
N ILE A 51 -15.44 1.18 0.52
CA ILE A 51 -15.28 0.28 -0.63
C ILE A 51 -14.23 -0.80 -0.34
N SER A 52 -13.10 -0.45 0.28
CA SER A 52 -12.07 -1.42 0.66
C SER A 52 -12.59 -2.44 1.69
N LEU A 53 -13.53 -2.07 2.57
CA LEU A 53 -14.15 -3.01 3.51
C LEU A 53 -14.97 -4.08 2.78
N HIS A 54 -15.74 -3.67 1.76
CA HIS A 54 -16.59 -4.55 0.97
C HIS A 54 -15.86 -5.16 -0.26
N TYR A 55 -14.54 -5.02 -0.37
CA TYR A 55 -13.71 -5.48 -1.50
C TYR A 55 -14.05 -6.92 -1.94
N SER A 56 -14.11 -7.86 -0.99
CA SER A 56 -14.35 -9.28 -1.28
C SER A 56 -15.77 -9.53 -1.79
N ASP A 57 -16.74 -8.79 -1.25
CA ASP A 57 -18.14 -8.97 -1.58
C ASP A 57 -18.46 -8.35 -2.94
N VAL A 58 -17.80 -7.23 -3.28
CA VAL A 58 -17.86 -6.60 -4.61
C VAL A 58 -17.33 -7.54 -5.68
N LEU A 59 -16.15 -8.15 -5.49
CA LEU A 59 -15.61 -9.10 -6.48
C LEU A 59 -16.55 -10.29 -6.66
N LYS A 60 -17.01 -10.88 -5.55
CA LYS A 60 -17.92 -12.02 -5.60
C LYS A 60 -19.26 -11.66 -6.25
N TYR A 61 -19.78 -10.46 -6.00
CA TYR A 61 -21.02 -9.96 -6.63
C TYR A 61 -20.87 -9.76 -8.14
N VAL A 62 -19.70 -9.28 -8.57
CA VAL A 62 -19.41 -8.98 -9.97
C VAL A 62 -19.13 -10.26 -10.76
N ASP A 63 -18.48 -11.25 -10.14
CA ASP A 63 -18.13 -12.56 -10.74
C ASP A 63 -19.29 -13.57 -10.75
N ASN A 64 -20.18 -13.52 -9.77
CA ASN A 64 -21.31 -14.44 -9.71
C ASN A 64 -22.39 -14.07 -10.74
N ASP A 65 -22.39 -14.78 -11.86
CA ASP A 65 -23.54 -14.82 -12.79
C ASP A 65 -24.51 -16.00 -12.47
N ASP A 66 -24.18 -16.88 -11.50
CA ASP A 66 -24.93 -18.12 -11.20
C ASP A 66 -25.77 -18.09 -9.89
N ASP A 67 -27.00 -18.58 -10.01
CA ASP A 67 -28.13 -18.56 -9.04
C ASP A 67 -27.96 -19.48 -7.80
N ASN A 68 -27.04 -19.15 -6.89
CA ASN A 68 -27.04 -19.77 -5.54
C ASN A 68 -27.70 -18.83 -4.51
N ASN A 69 -29.02 -18.98 -4.37
CA ASN A 69 -29.95 -18.03 -3.73
C ASN A 69 -29.58 -17.53 -2.32
N GLU A 70 -28.98 -18.35 -1.45
CA GLU A 70 -28.74 -17.96 -0.05
C GLU A 70 -27.45 -17.12 0.13
N GLN A 71 -26.37 -17.46 -0.57
CA GLN A 71 -25.14 -16.67 -0.51
C GLN A 71 -25.28 -15.36 -1.29
N GLU A 72 -26.13 -15.33 -2.32
CA GLU A 72 -26.43 -14.13 -3.08
C GLU A 72 -27.12 -13.06 -2.22
N GLN A 73 -28.04 -13.45 -1.33
CA GLN A 73 -28.73 -12.50 -0.44
C GLN A 73 -27.77 -11.78 0.51
N ILE A 74 -26.85 -12.50 1.15
CA ILE A 74 -25.85 -11.89 2.05
C ILE A 74 -24.98 -10.89 1.29
N ILE A 75 -24.56 -11.25 0.07
CA ILE A 75 -23.75 -10.37 -0.78
C ILE A 75 -24.57 -9.15 -1.22
N LEU A 76 -25.83 -9.34 -1.62
CA LEU A 76 -26.74 -8.26 -1.98
C LEU A 76 -26.95 -7.29 -0.80
N ASP A 77 -27.13 -7.80 0.41
CA ASP A 77 -27.26 -6.97 1.61
C ASP A 77 -25.97 -6.22 1.93
N SER A 78 -24.80 -6.88 1.80
CA SER A 78 -23.49 -6.24 1.93
C SER A 78 -23.31 -5.11 0.90
N ILE A 79 -23.71 -5.34 -0.34
CA ILE A 79 -23.63 -4.34 -1.42
C ILE A 79 -24.62 -3.19 -1.19
N ASN A 80 -25.85 -3.49 -0.78
CA ASN A 80 -26.85 -2.47 -0.46
C ASN A 80 -26.40 -1.59 0.72
N THR A 81 -25.80 -2.20 1.74
CA THR A 81 -25.23 -1.45 2.88
C THR A 81 -24.02 -0.63 2.48
N MET A 82 -23.12 -1.15 1.62
CA MET A 82 -22.03 -0.36 1.03
C MET A 82 -22.57 0.88 0.30
N LEU A 83 -23.58 0.71 -0.57
CA LEU A 83 -24.18 1.81 -1.32
C LEU A 83 -24.91 2.80 -0.40
N LEU A 84 -25.60 2.33 0.63
CA LEU A 84 -26.24 3.19 1.62
C LEU A 84 -25.21 4.00 2.43
N ASN A 85 -24.14 3.35 2.89
CA ASN A 85 -23.08 3.99 3.68
C ASN A 85 -22.33 5.03 2.85
N THR A 86 -21.99 4.71 1.59
CA THR A 86 -21.39 5.70 0.67
C THR A 86 -22.34 6.87 0.41
N GLN A 87 -23.65 6.62 0.27
CA GLN A 87 -24.65 7.69 0.14
C GLN A 87 -24.70 8.58 1.38
N LEU A 88 -24.71 8.02 2.59
CA LEU A 88 -24.69 8.79 3.84
C LEU A 88 -23.44 9.67 3.95
N VAL A 89 -22.26 9.14 3.59
CA VAL A 89 -21.01 9.93 3.61
C VAL A 89 -21.03 11.04 2.56
N CYS A 90 -21.64 10.81 1.38
CA CYS A 90 -21.81 11.83 0.34
C CYS A 90 -22.63 13.03 0.86
N SER A 91 -23.67 12.78 1.65
CA SER A 91 -24.42 13.83 2.35
C SER A 91 -23.55 14.48 3.44
N HIS A 92 -23.13 13.70 4.45
CA HIS A 92 -22.26 14.19 5.54
C HIS A 92 -21.57 13.04 6.31
N PRO A 93 -20.26 13.14 6.63
CA PRO A 93 -19.53 12.09 7.38
C PRO A 93 -20.15 11.69 8.73
N TYR A 94 -20.66 12.67 9.47
CA TYR A 94 -21.33 12.46 10.77
C TYR A 94 -22.60 11.60 10.72
N LEU A 95 -23.14 11.31 9.54
CA LEU A 95 -24.28 10.40 9.43
C LEU A 95 -23.86 8.94 9.58
N LEU A 96 -22.59 8.64 9.29
CA LEU A 96 -22.01 7.31 9.45
C LEU A 96 -21.22 7.18 10.75
N ILE A 97 -20.42 8.21 11.12
CA ILE A 97 -19.51 8.14 12.27
C ILE A 97 -19.98 9.07 13.38
N ASP A 98 -20.41 8.48 14.49
CA ASP A 98 -20.92 9.22 15.65
C ASP A 98 -19.81 9.79 16.56
N HIS A 99 -18.57 9.28 16.48
CA HIS A 99 -17.47 9.69 17.37
C HIS A 99 -17.11 11.18 17.31
N TYR A 100 -17.23 11.79 16.13
CA TYR A 100 -16.95 13.22 15.93
C TYR A 100 -18.20 14.08 15.99
N PHE A 101 -19.37 13.48 16.27
CA PHE A 101 -20.64 14.20 16.32
C PHE A 101 -20.62 15.26 17.41
N PRO A 102 -20.94 16.53 17.10
CA PRO A 102 -20.99 17.58 18.12
C PRO A 102 -22.08 17.27 19.16
N LYS A 103 -21.72 17.34 20.45
CA LYS A 103 -22.69 17.14 21.55
C LYS A 103 -23.85 18.14 21.53
N SER A 104 -23.64 19.31 20.94
CA SER A 104 -24.66 20.33 20.74
C SER A 104 -24.54 20.90 19.33
N LEU A 105 -25.67 20.93 18.61
CA LEU A 105 -25.77 21.43 17.25
C LEU A 105 -26.16 22.92 17.17
N THR A 106 -26.41 23.56 18.31
CA THR A 106 -26.92 24.96 18.36
C THR A 106 -25.81 26.00 18.56
N THR A 107 -24.58 25.57 18.82
CA THR A 107 -23.45 26.50 19.03
C THR A 107 -23.06 27.21 17.74
N ARG A 108 -22.64 28.47 17.83
CA ARG A 108 -22.38 29.36 16.68
C ARG A 108 -21.33 28.82 15.69
N ASP A 109 -20.40 27.98 16.15
CA ASP A 109 -19.28 27.50 15.34
C ASP A 109 -19.64 26.26 14.49
N ILE A 110 -20.80 25.64 14.75
CA ILE A 110 -21.26 24.41 14.10
C ILE A 110 -21.53 24.58 12.61
N PRO A 111 -22.27 25.61 12.14
CA PRO A 111 -22.54 25.77 10.71
C PRO A 111 -21.26 25.79 9.87
N LYS A 112 -20.24 26.53 10.34
CA LYS A 112 -18.94 26.62 9.68
C LYS A 112 -18.19 25.29 9.69
N ARG A 113 -18.21 24.58 10.82
CA ARG A 113 -17.59 23.25 10.93
C ARG A 113 -18.28 22.23 10.01
N LEU A 114 -19.60 22.27 9.89
CA LEU A 114 -20.37 21.39 8.99
C LEU A 114 -20.03 21.65 7.52
N SER A 115 -19.91 22.92 7.10
CA SER A 115 -19.44 23.27 5.76
C SER A 115 -18.00 22.82 5.50
N GLU A 116 -17.10 22.92 6.48
CA GLU A 116 -15.71 22.47 6.33
C GLU A 116 -15.62 20.94 6.18
N THR A 117 -16.49 20.18 6.86
CA THR A 117 -16.46 18.71 6.83
C THR A 117 -17.20 18.07 5.66
N SER A 118 -18.19 18.75 5.06
CA SER A 118 -18.92 18.25 3.89
C SER A 118 -18.99 19.29 2.78
N GLY A 119 -18.48 18.92 1.60
CA GLY A 119 -18.53 19.80 0.42
C GLY A 119 -19.96 20.09 -0.05
N LYS A 120 -20.90 19.17 0.19
CA LYS A 120 -22.33 19.37 -0.09
C LYS A 120 -22.93 20.46 0.82
N PHE A 121 -22.58 20.44 2.11
CA PHE A 121 -22.97 21.48 3.07
C PHE A 121 -22.33 22.83 2.75
N ASP A 122 -21.06 22.85 2.30
CA ASP A 122 -20.41 24.08 1.83
C ASP A 122 -21.14 24.70 0.64
N THR A 123 -21.50 23.89 -0.37
CA THR A 123 -22.26 24.40 -1.53
C THR A 123 -23.64 24.93 -1.13
N LEU A 124 -24.34 24.26 -0.22
CA LEU A 124 -25.61 24.74 0.32
C LEU A 124 -25.43 26.05 1.09
N SER A 125 -24.40 26.15 1.94
CA SER A 125 -24.09 27.37 2.69
C SER A 125 -23.78 28.56 1.78
N ASN A 126 -23.00 28.33 0.70
CA ASN A 126 -22.71 29.34 -0.31
C ASN A 126 -23.97 29.75 -1.07
N LEU A 127 -24.85 28.81 -1.41
CA LEU A 127 -26.14 29.08 -2.07
C LEU A 127 -27.08 29.89 -1.17
N LEU A 128 -27.22 29.53 0.11
CA LEU A 128 -28.02 30.28 1.08
C LEU A 128 -27.46 31.69 1.31
N SER A 129 -26.13 31.84 1.38
CA SER A 129 -25.48 33.15 1.49
C SER A 129 -25.72 34.02 0.26
N LEU A 130 -25.76 33.42 -0.93
CA LEU A 130 -26.08 34.12 -2.17
C LEU A 130 -27.55 34.56 -2.17
N MET A 131 -28.48 33.69 -1.79
CA MET A 131 -29.90 34.04 -1.67
C MET A 131 -30.13 35.14 -0.61
N ASP A 132 -29.44 35.08 0.53
CA ASP A 132 -29.42 36.16 1.54
C ASP A 132 -28.97 37.49 0.92
N SER A 133 -27.88 37.48 0.15
CA SER A 133 -27.36 38.69 -0.51
C SER A 133 -28.30 39.29 -1.57
N VAL A 134 -29.18 38.49 -2.16
CA VAL A 134 -30.11 38.92 -3.22
C VAL A 134 -31.42 39.43 -2.62
N TYR A 135 -32.03 38.68 -1.68
CA TYR A 135 -33.39 38.96 -1.20
C TYR A 135 -33.46 39.75 0.11
N ASN A 136 -32.41 39.71 0.94
CA ASN A 136 -32.34 40.51 2.17
C ASN A 136 -31.52 41.81 1.97
N SER A 137 -31.14 42.13 0.72
CA SER A 137 -30.46 43.39 0.41
C SER A 137 -31.40 44.58 0.61
N LYS A 138 -30.87 45.69 1.17
CA LYS A 138 -31.65 46.92 1.39
C LYS A 138 -32.18 47.58 0.11
N GLN A 139 -31.70 47.15 -1.05
CA GLN A 139 -32.04 47.70 -2.36
C GLN A 139 -33.05 46.85 -3.15
N SER A 140 -33.39 45.64 -2.67
CA SER A 140 -34.33 44.76 -3.36
C SER A 140 -35.75 44.97 -2.83
N ASP A 141 -36.65 45.41 -3.71
CA ASP A 141 -38.11 45.50 -3.47
C ASP A 141 -38.81 44.13 -3.60
N THR A 142 -38.03 43.05 -3.49
CA THR A 142 -38.51 41.67 -3.60
C THR A 142 -39.20 41.27 -2.31
N GLY A 143 -40.47 40.87 -2.41
CA GLY A 143 -41.26 40.37 -1.28
C GLY A 143 -40.69 39.11 -0.62
N PRO A 144 -41.39 38.53 0.36
CA PRO A 144 -40.92 37.32 1.03
C PRO A 144 -40.82 36.15 0.03
N VAL A 145 -39.69 35.43 0.08
CA VAL A 145 -39.38 34.30 -0.80
C VAL A 145 -39.36 33.02 0.01
N ASP A 146 -40.17 32.05 -0.42
CA ASP A 146 -40.20 30.71 0.16
C ASP A 146 -39.30 29.75 -0.64
N VAL A 147 -38.32 29.15 0.05
CA VAL A 147 -37.43 28.11 -0.46
C VAL A 147 -37.72 26.81 0.28
N VAL A 148 -37.89 25.73 -0.45
CA VAL A 148 -38.19 24.40 0.11
C VAL A 148 -36.94 23.53 0.01
N ILE A 149 -36.53 22.91 1.11
CA ILE A 149 -35.44 21.91 1.14
C ILE A 149 -36.04 20.56 1.52
N ILE A 150 -35.74 19.53 0.73
CA ILE A 150 -36.16 18.15 1.00
C ILE A 150 -34.92 17.29 1.20
N ALA A 151 -34.87 16.55 2.31
CA ALA A 151 -33.78 15.63 2.64
C ALA A 151 -34.31 14.37 3.32
N ARG A 152 -33.45 13.35 3.46
CA ARG A 152 -33.77 12.14 4.23
C ARG A 152 -34.22 12.51 5.66
N PRO A 153 -35.18 11.80 6.28
CA PRO A 153 -35.54 12.04 7.69
C PRO A 153 -34.42 11.69 8.67
N GLY A 154 -34.53 12.20 9.90
CA GLY A 154 -33.62 11.90 11.00
C GLY A 154 -32.43 12.86 11.11
N LYS A 155 -31.23 12.31 11.37
CA LYS A 155 -30.00 13.08 11.65
C LYS A 155 -29.65 14.09 10.54
N THR A 156 -29.96 13.78 9.28
CA THR A 156 -29.78 14.68 8.11
C THR A 156 -30.54 15.98 8.27
N LEU A 157 -31.80 15.92 8.70
CA LEU A 157 -32.61 17.13 8.94
C LEU A 157 -32.04 17.96 10.10
N ASP A 158 -31.55 17.31 11.15
CA ASP A 158 -30.92 18.00 12.28
C ASP A 158 -29.65 18.74 11.86
N LEU A 159 -28.82 18.13 10.99
CA LEU A 159 -27.63 18.78 10.45
C LEU A 159 -27.97 19.97 9.54
N ILE A 160 -29.01 19.85 8.71
CA ILE A 160 -29.47 20.97 7.85
C ILE A 160 -30.06 22.10 8.70
N ASP A 161 -30.85 21.77 9.72
CA ASP A 161 -31.37 22.72 10.71
C ASP A 161 -30.20 23.46 11.39
N ALA A 162 -29.18 22.72 11.84
CA ALA A 162 -27.97 23.29 12.41
C ALA A 162 -27.22 24.24 11.46
N LEU A 163 -27.14 23.91 10.16
CA LEU A 163 -26.54 24.80 9.15
C LEU A 163 -27.38 26.07 8.96
N CYS A 164 -28.70 25.96 8.86
CA CYS A 164 -29.61 27.09 8.68
C CYS A 164 -29.56 28.10 9.84
N ILE A 165 -29.26 27.66 11.06
CA ILE A 165 -29.06 28.56 12.22
C ILE A 165 -27.93 29.57 11.98
N GLY A 166 -26.93 29.22 11.16
CA GLY A 166 -25.82 30.12 10.82
C GLY A 166 -26.15 31.22 9.82
N HIS A 167 -27.31 31.17 9.17
CA HIS A 167 -27.71 32.10 8.11
C HIS A 167 -28.89 32.99 8.53
N ASN A 168 -29.04 34.17 7.89
CA ASN A 168 -30.11 35.12 8.20
C ASN A 168 -31.43 34.72 7.50
N CYS A 169 -32.02 33.60 7.94
CA CYS A 169 -33.19 33.01 7.29
C CYS A 169 -34.29 32.72 8.32
N ASN A 170 -35.56 32.88 7.92
CA ASN A 170 -36.67 32.36 8.71
C ASN A 170 -36.80 30.87 8.43
N PHE A 171 -36.62 30.02 9.44
CA PHE A 171 -36.58 28.58 9.25
C PHE A 171 -37.82 27.90 9.83
N LYS A 172 -38.50 27.07 9.02
CA LYS A 172 -39.65 26.25 9.41
C LYS A 172 -39.41 24.79 9.06
N ARG A 173 -39.29 23.95 10.07
CA ARG A 173 -39.24 22.49 9.93
C ARG A 173 -40.62 21.87 10.16
N TYR A 174 -41.01 20.93 9.30
CA TYR A 174 -42.32 20.29 9.29
C TYR A 174 -42.32 18.83 9.80
N SER A 175 -41.14 18.25 10.02
CA SER A 175 -40.96 16.86 10.48
C SER A 175 -39.95 16.79 11.63
N GLY A 176 -40.27 16.04 12.69
CA GLY A 176 -39.42 15.86 13.87
C GLY A 176 -39.38 17.04 14.86
N ILE A 177 -38.48 16.94 15.84
CA ILE A 177 -38.29 17.94 16.91
C ILE A 177 -37.36 19.04 16.37
N LYS A 178 -37.73 20.31 16.56
CA LYS A 178 -36.87 21.44 16.20
C LYS A 178 -35.71 21.57 17.18
N LEU A 179 -34.50 21.81 16.69
CA LEU A 179 -33.31 22.01 17.54
C LEU A 179 -33.40 23.30 18.38
N ARG A 180 -34.21 24.25 17.94
CA ARG A 180 -34.49 25.50 18.63
C ARG A 180 -36.00 25.75 18.60
N GLU A 181 -36.61 25.86 19.77
CA GLU A 181 -37.95 26.45 19.88
C GLU A 181 -37.88 27.89 19.37
N ALA A 182 -38.91 28.32 18.61
CA ALA A 182 -38.95 29.65 18.03
C ALA A 182 -38.92 30.70 19.15
N ASN A 183 -37.72 31.13 19.55
CA ASN A 183 -37.55 32.25 20.45
C ASN A 183 -38.11 33.47 19.73
N THR A 184 -39.24 33.95 20.23
CA THR A 184 -39.94 35.22 19.99
C THR A 184 -39.06 36.47 20.20
N SER A 185 -37.74 36.33 20.29
CA SER A 185 -36.76 37.35 20.66
C SER A 185 -35.60 37.56 19.67
N ILE A 186 -35.68 37.04 18.44
CA ILE A 186 -34.93 37.65 17.32
C ILE A 186 -35.81 38.75 16.75
N SER A 187 -35.64 39.93 17.35
CA SER A 187 -36.31 41.17 16.98
C SER A 187 -36.26 41.43 15.46
N LYS A 188 -37.43 41.52 14.84
CA LYS A 188 -37.80 42.49 13.77
C LYS A 188 -36.65 42.97 12.87
N LYS A 189 -35.91 42.06 12.24
CA LYS A 189 -35.24 42.35 10.98
C LYS A 189 -36.21 41.90 9.89
N ASN A 190 -36.46 42.74 8.90
CA ASN A 190 -37.24 42.36 7.71
C ASN A 190 -36.43 41.32 6.93
N ILE A 191 -36.52 40.06 7.37
CA ILE A 191 -35.92 38.91 6.68
C ILE A 191 -36.96 38.43 5.70
N ASN A 192 -36.64 38.53 4.42
CA ASN A 192 -37.51 38.13 3.32
C ASN A 192 -37.34 36.65 2.96
N LEU A 193 -36.22 36.02 3.33
CA LEU A 193 -35.94 34.62 3.01
C LEU A 193 -36.55 33.66 4.04
N ASN A 194 -37.50 32.83 3.60
CA ASN A 194 -38.11 31.75 4.38
C ASN A 194 -37.66 30.38 3.85
N ILE A 195 -37.10 29.54 4.71
CA ILE A 195 -36.68 28.18 4.39
C ILE A 195 -37.62 27.19 5.06
N HIS A 196 -38.20 26.30 4.26
CA HIS A 196 -39.10 25.24 4.69
C HIS A 196 -38.42 23.88 4.52
N LEU A 197 -38.25 23.13 5.60
CA LEU A 197 -37.56 21.83 5.60
C LEU A 197 -38.57 20.68 5.73
N PHE A 198 -38.56 19.76 4.77
CA PHE A 198 -39.40 18.55 4.71
C PHE A 198 -38.56 17.28 4.70
N ALA A 199 -39.10 16.20 5.25
CA ALA A 199 -38.54 14.87 5.08
C ALA A 199 -38.95 14.29 3.71
N SER A 200 -38.10 13.45 3.11
CA SER A 200 -38.42 12.75 1.86
C SER A 200 -39.59 11.76 1.99
N ASP A 201 -39.81 11.25 3.19
CA ASP A 201 -40.73 10.14 3.47
C ASP A 201 -42.12 10.63 3.90
N ASP A 202 -42.30 11.94 4.05
CA ASP A 202 -43.58 12.52 4.46
C ASP A 202 -44.57 12.49 3.27
N ASP A 203 -45.60 11.66 3.34
CA ASP A 203 -46.63 11.59 2.28
C ASP A 203 -47.49 12.88 2.16
N GLU A 204 -47.44 13.75 3.18
CA GLU A 204 -48.18 15.02 3.24
C GLU A 204 -47.39 16.24 2.69
N ILE A 205 -46.28 16.03 1.99
CA ILE A 205 -45.46 17.14 1.46
C ILE A 205 -46.32 18.10 0.59
N MET A 206 -47.18 17.56 -0.28
CA MET A 206 -47.96 18.36 -1.23
C MET A 206 -48.96 19.31 -0.55
N THR A 207 -49.49 18.93 0.62
CA THR A 207 -50.52 19.73 1.32
C THR A 207 -49.92 20.83 2.18
N LYS A 208 -48.66 20.65 2.62
CA LYS A 208 -47.95 21.58 3.52
C LYS A 208 -47.00 22.53 2.81
N ILE A 209 -46.66 22.27 1.55
CA ILE A 209 -45.83 23.18 0.75
C ILE A 209 -46.55 24.52 0.59
N PRO A 210 -45.87 25.66 0.85
CA PRO A 210 -46.44 26.99 0.61
C PRO A 210 -46.85 27.16 -0.86
N VAL A 211 -47.86 27.99 -1.12
CA VAL A 211 -48.36 28.22 -2.49
C VAL A 211 -47.25 28.88 -3.33
N ASN A 212 -46.74 28.16 -4.34
CA ASN A 212 -45.68 28.56 -5.28
C ASN A 212 -44.33 28.94 -4.62
N PRO A 213 -43.57 27.96 -4.08
CA PRO A 213 -42.21 28.25 -3.62
C PRO A 213 -41.32 28.56 -4.84
N LEU A 214 -40.38 29.49 -4.67
CA LEU A 214 -39.54 29.93 -5.79
C LEU A 214 -38.54 28.85 -6.21
N PHE A 215 -37.95 28.18 -5.21
CA PHE A 215 -36.97 27.12 -5.39
C PHE A 215 -37.31 25.91 -4.53
N LEU A 216 -37.13 24.73 -5.12
CA LEU A 216 -37.15 23.44 -4.43
C LEU A 216 -35.76 22.82 -4.51
N ILE A 217 -35.07 22.73 -3.38
CA ILE A 217 -33.74 22.14 -3.28
C ILE A 217 -33.89 20.68 -2.86
N SER A 218 -33.52 19.78 -3.76
CA SER A 218 -33.36 18.37 -3.42
C SER A 218 -31.96 18.18 -2.86
N PHE A 219 -31.90 17.88 -1.56
CA PHE A 219 -30.63 17.64 -0.89
C PHE A 219 -30.11 16.26 -1.25
N ASP A 220 -30.86 15.18 -1.06
CA ASP A 220 -30.40 13.80 -1.29
C ASP A 220 -31.19 13.07 -2.38
N ILE A 221 -30.66 11.96 -2.90
CA ILE A 221 -31.35 11.10 -3.89
C ILE A 221 -32.58 10.36 -3.35
N SER A 222 -32.85 10.43 -2.04
CA SER A 222 -34.08 9.83 -1.46
C SER A 222 -35.35 10.54 -1.92
N VAL A 223 -35.25 11.74 -2.48
CA VAL A 223 -36.39 12.49 -2.99
C VAL A 223 -36.86 11.89 -4.31
N ASP A 224 -38.09 11.37 -4.31
CA ASP A 224 -38.78 10.98 -5.54
C ASP A 224 -39.54 12.18 -6.12
N LEU A 225 -39.00 12.73 -7.21
CA LEU A 225 -39.58 13.91 -7.85
C LEU A 225 -40.82 13.60 -8.68
N SER A 226 -41.11 12.33 -8.99
CA SER A 226 -42.33 11.95 -9.70
C SER A 226 -43.58 12.43 -8.95
N LYS A 227 -43.54 12.38 -7.61
CA LYS A 227 -44.57 12.84 -6.69
C LYS A 227 -44.74 14.36 -6.65
N LEU A 228 -43.74 15.14 -7.11
CA LEU A 228 -43.67 16.61 -6.99
C LEU A 228 -43.86 17.36 -8.32
N THR A 229 -44.13 16.63 -9.41
CA THR A 229 -44.28 17.18 -10.78
C THR A 229 -45.41 18.20 -10.95
N GLN A 230 -46.35 18.28 -10.01
CA GLN A 230 -47.50 19.19 -10.07
C GLN A 230 -47.17 20.64 -9.63
N ILE A 231 -46.01 20.86 -9.00
CA ILE A 231 -45.65 22.18 -8.45
C ILE A 231 -44.78 22.92 -9.46
N ASN A 232 -45.29 24.04 -10.00
CA ASN A 232 -44.58 24.86 -10.99
C ASN A 232 -43.45 25.68 -10.33
N THR A 233 -42.30 25.03 -10.08
CA THR A 233 -41.18 25.59 -9.30
C THR A 233 -39.85 25.18 -9.92
N LYS A 234 -38.79 25.94 -9.65
CA LYS A 234 -37.44 25.60 -10.12
C LYS A 234 -36.78 24.66 -9.12
N ILE A 235 -36.42 23.47 -9.57
CA ILE A 235 -35.82 22.41 -8.79
C ILE A 235 -34.30 22.49 -8.94
N ILE A 236 -33.57 22.49 -7.83
CA ILE A 236 -32.11 22.45 -7.79
C ILE A 236 -31.69 21.21 -7.00
N ARG A 237 -31.09 20.23 -7.67
CA ARG A 237 -30.57 19.01 -7.05
C ARG A 237 -29.10 19.18 -6.72
N LEU A 238 -28.72 19.02 -5.45
CA LEU A 238 -27.31 19.02 -5.04
C LEU A 238 -26.74 17.63 -5.26
N VAL A 239 -25.83 17.47 -6.23
CA VAL A 239 -25.31 16.14 -6.63
C VAL A 239 -23.79 16.11 -6.56
N PRO A 240 -23.19 15.33 -5.66
CA PRO A 240 -21.74 15.20 -5.63
C PRO A 240 -21.21 14.50 -6.90
N ILE A 241 -20.23 15.10 -7.58
CA ILE A 241 -19.73 14.58 -8.87
C ILE A 241 -19.08 13.20 -8.68
N ASN A 242 -19.33 12.29 -9.62
CA ASN A 242 -18.78 10.92 -9.66
C ASN A 242 -19.09 10.08 -8.42
N SER A 243 -20.00 10.54 -7.56
CA SER A 243 -20.46 9.81 -6.38
C SER A 243 -21.61 8.87 -6.71
N ILE A 244 -22.01 8.07 -5.72
CA ILE A 244 -23.20 7.22 -5.80
C ILE A 244 -24.46 8.00 -6.21
N GLU A 245 -24.65 9.24 -5.72
CA GLU A 245 -25.82 10.03 -6.10
C GLU A 245 -25.82 10.40 -7.60
N HIS A 246 -24.66 10.72 -8.16
CA HIS A 246 -24.53 11.02 -9.58
C HIS A 246 -24.80 9.77 -10.42
N ILE A 247 -24.21 8.64 -10.02
CA ILE A 247 -24.34 7.34 -10.68
C ILE A 247 -25.78 6.86 -10.66
N SER A 248 -26.39 6.85 -9.48
CA SER A 248 -27.77 6.41 -9.30
C SER A 248 -28.75 7.30 -10.05
N LEU A 249 -28.53 8.62 -10.11
CA LEU A 249 -29.38 9.53 -10.87
C LEU A 249 -29.28 9.28 -12.38
N TYR A 250 -28.07 9.07 -12.90
CA TYR A 250 -27.83 8.80 -14.32
C TYR A 250 -28.46 7.48 -14.79
N TYR A 251 -28.28 6.40 -14.04
CA TYR A 251 -28.84 5.10 -14.42
C TYR A 251 -30.36 4.98 -14.14
N LYS A 252 -30.91 5.76 -13.19
CA LYS A 252 -32.37 5.84 -12.99
C LYS A 252 -33.09 6.40 -14.22
N GLU A 253 -32.48 7.35 -14.92
CA GLU A 253 -33.04 7.93 -16.16
C GLU A 253 -33.13 6.92 -17.31
N GLN A 254 -32.43 5.78 -17.22
CA GLN A 254 -32.37 4.75 -18.27
C GLN A 254 -33.39 3.61 -18.10
N ASN A 255 -34.20 3.60 -17.02
CA ASN A 255 -35.24 2.58 -16.76
C ASN A 255 -34.77 1.12 -16.92
N LEU A 256 -33.66 0.78 -16.26
CA LEU A 256 -33.04 -0.56 -16.30
C LEU A 256 -33.67 -1.52 -15.27
N ASP A 257 -33.52 -2.83 -15.47
CA ASP A 257 -33.90 -3.85 -14.49
C ASP A 257 -33.14 -3.67 -13.17
N HIS A 258 -33.75 -4.04 -12.04
CA HIS A 258 -33.16 -3.80 -10.71
C HIS A 258 -31.77 -4.45 -10.54
N LYS A 259 -31.58 -5.70 -11.01
CA LYS A 259 -30.30 -6.42 -10.91
C LYS A 259 -29.20 -5.78 -11.77
N THR A 260 -29.54 -5.36 -13.00
CA THR A 260 -28.59 -4.67 -13.89
C THR A 260 -28.28 -3.26 -13.40
N TYR A 261 -29.29 -2.53 -12.90
CA TYR A 261 -29.12 -1.25 -12.23
C TYR A 261 -28.13 -1.35 -11.07
N LEU A 262 -28.31 -2.31 -10.17
CA LEU A 262 -27.43 -2.50 -9.01
C LEU A 262 -26.00 -2.85 -9.45
N LYS A 263 -25.83 -3.74 -10.43
CA LYS A 263 -24.50 -4.11 -11.00
C LYS A 263 -23.79 -2.92 -11.66
N LEU A 264 -24.52 -2.07 -12.38
CA LEU A 264 -23.95 -0.86 -12.99
C LEU A 264 -23.60 0.22 -11.97
N VAL A 265 -24.47 0.41 -10.98
CA VAL A 265 -24.25 1.39 -9.92
C VAL A 265 -23.05 1.02 -9.06
N THR A 266 -22.94 -0.25 -8.67
CA THR A 266 -21.83 -0.76 -7.86
C THR A 266 -20.51 -0.70 -8.61
N SER A 267 -20.46 -1.19 -9.84
CA SER A 267 -19.25 -1.15 -10.67
C SER A 267 -18.77 0.29 -10.90
N ALA A 268 -19.67 1.22 -11.24
CA ALA A 268 -19.33 2.62 -11.40
C ALA A 268 -18.87 3.28 -10.09
N THR A 269 -19.48 2.95 -8.96
CA THR A 269 -19.10 3.53 -7.65
C THR A 269 -17.68 3.12 -7.26
N VAL A 270 -17.33 1.86 -7.52
CA VAL A 270 -15.99 1.32 -7.24
C VAL A 270 -14.95 1.93 -8.18
N VAL A 271 -15.21 1.95 -9.49
CA VAL A 271 -14.22 2.45 -10.47
C VAL A 271 -14.03 3.96 -10.37
N LEU A 272 -15.08 4.72 -10.08
CA LEU A 272 -15.01 6.18 -9.99
C LEU A 272 -14.49 6.70 -8.65
N ARG A 273 -14.21 5.82 -7.66
CA ARG A 273 -13.79 6.21 -6.30
C ARG A 273 -12.61 7.17 -6.26
N ASP A 274 -11.63 6.99 -7.14
CA ASP A 274 -10.41 7.82 -7.22
C ASP A 274 -10.71 9.28 -7.65
N ARG A 275 -11.85 9.49 -8.31
CA ARG A 275 -12.28 10.78 -8.90
C ARG A 275 -13.55 11.33 -8.25
N VAL A 276 -13.98 10.80 -7.10
CA VAL A 276 -15.21 11.25 -6.44
C VAL A 276 -15.05 12.67 -5.93
N GLY A 277 -16.06 13.49 -6.18
CA GLY A 277 -16.13 14.87 -5.71
C GLY A 277 -15.09 15.81 -6.31
N GLN A 278 -14.37 15.39 -7.37
CA GLN A 278 -13.44 16.25 -8.08
C GLN A 278 -14.16 17.04 -9.17
N LEU A 279 -14.29 18.35 -8.97
CA LEU A 279 -14.90 19.24 -9.96
C LEU A 279 -14.05 19.29 -11.25
N PRO A 280 -14.70 19.23 -12.44
CA PRO A 280 -14.07 19.58 -13.71
C PRO A 280 -13.37 20.93 -13.63
N SER A 281 -12.24 21.08 -14.32
CA SER A 281 -11.44 22.31 -14.30
C SER A 281 -12.25 23.56 -14.67
N GLU A 282 -13.25 23.40 -15.53
CA GLU A 282 -14.15 24.48 -15.98
C GLU A 282 -15.07 25.00 -14.86
N LEU A 283 -15.49 24.13 -13.93
CA LEU A 283 -16.39 24.50 -12.85
C LEU A 283 -15.66 25.07 -11.63
N ARG A 284 -14.39 24.72 -11.41
CA ARG A 284 -13.63 25.12 -10.22
C ARG A 284 -13.68 26.62 -9.90
N PRO A 285 -13.51 27.55 -10.87
CA PRO A 285 -13.53 28.97 -10.53
C PRO A 285 -14.90 29.46 -10.04
N ILE A 286 -16.01 28.81 -10.46
CA ILE A 286 -17.37 29.14 -10.00
C ILE A 286 -17.50 28.88 -8.49
N TYR A 287 -16.96 27.76 -8.02
CA TYR A 287 -17.02 27.37 -6.61
C TYR A 287 -16.02 28.18 -5.78
N ASN A 288 -14.84 28.51 -6.33
CA ASN A 288 -13.88 29.42 -5.69
C ASN A 288 -14.49 30.83 -5.47
N LEU A 289 -15.33 31.28 -6.40
CA LEU A 289 -16.12 32.53 -6.27
C LEU A 289 -17.42 32.36 -5.47
N LYS A 290 -17.57 31.28 -4.69
CA LYS A 290 -18.74 31.00 -3.83
C LYS A 290 -20.07 31.09 -4.58
N LEU A 291 -20.11 30.54 -5.79
CA LEU A 291 -21.30 30.47 -6.65
C LEU A 291 -21.87 31.84 -7.08
N GLN A 292 -21.13 32.95 -6.95
CA GLN A 292 -21.60 34.29 -7.37
C GLN A 292 -22.10 34.35 -8.82
N PHE A 293 -21.60 33.46 -9.68
CA PHE A 293 -22.06 33.26 -11.04
C PHE A 293 -23.58 32.99 -11.14
N LEU A 294 -24.18 32.32 -10.16
CA LEU A 294 -25.62 32.02 -10.12
C LEU A 294 -26.48 33.21 -9.70
N LYS A 295 -25.89 34.37 -9.37
CA LYS A 295 -26.62 35.54 -8.88
C LYS A 295 -27.67 36.03 -9.87
N ASN A 296 -27.33 36.09 -11.15
CA ASN A 296 -28.26 36.51 -12.21
C ASN A 296 -29.48 35.58 -12.26
N PHE A 297 -29.25 34.27 -12.28
CA PHE A 297 -30.31 33.27 -12.29
C PHE A 297 -31.20 33.36 -11.04
N ILE A 298 -30.60 33.50 -9.86
CA ILE A 298 -31.34 33.57 -8.59
C ILE A 298 -32.19 34.86 -8.51
N SER A 299 -31.70 36.00 -9.00
CA SER A 299 -32.49 37.24 -8.99
C SER A 299 -33.79 37.13 -9.79
N ASN A 300 -33.78 36.50 -10.97
CA ASN A 300 -34.95 36.37 -11.85
C ASN A 300 -35.04 34.97 -12.49
N PRO A 301 -35.55 33.96 -11.77
CA PRO A 301 -35.52 32.56 -12.21
C PRO A 301 -36.46 32.24 -13.39
N SER A 302 -37.44 33.10 -13.68
CA SER A 302 -38.36 32.92 -14.81
C SER A 302 -37.81 33.47 -16.13
N LEU A 303 -36.93 34.47 -16.07
CA LEU A 303 -36.38 35.15 -17.24
C LEU A 303 -34.99 34.62 -17.62
N ASN A 304 -34.19 34.26 -16.62
CA ASN A 304 -32.81 33.86 -16.83
C ASN A 304 -32.69 32.35 -17.00
N LEU A 305 -31.83 31.95 -17.94
CA LEU A 305 -31.53 30.55 -18.23
C LEU A 305 -30.55 29.98 -17.20
N TRP A 306 -30.62 28.67 -16.99
CA TRP A 306 -29.66 28.00 -16.12
C TRP A 306 -28.25 28.04 -16.73
N PRO A 307 -27.24 28.52 -15.98
CA PRO A 307 -25.95 28.85 -16.58
C PRO A 307 -24.94 27.70 -16.48
N LEU A 308 -25.22 26.61 -15.75
CA LEU A 308 -24.31 25.47 -15.59
C LEU A 308 -24.63 24.34 -16.57
N PRO A 309 -23.63 23.58 -17.04
CA PRO A 309 -23.83 22.44 -17.91
C PRO A 309 -24.54 21.29 -17.19
N MET A 310 -25.11 20.37 -17.98
CA MET A 310 -25.61 19.09 -17.46
C MET A 310 -24.45 18.26 -16.90
N LEU A 311 -24.74 17.38 -15.94
CA LEU A 311 -23.75 16.44 -15.42
C LEU A 311 -23.22 15.51 -16.53
N ASN A 312 -21.95 15.11 -16.40
CA ASN A 312 -21.27 14.26 -17.36
C ASN A 312 -21.87 12.84 -17.39
N ASN A 313 -21.92 12.24 -18.57
CA ASN A 313 -22.35 10.85 -18.72
C ASN A 313 -21.38 9.88 -18.03
N ILE A 314 -21.92 8.81 -17.45
CA ILE A 314 -21.14 7.78 -16.77
C ILE A 314 -20.99 6.57 -17.71
N PRO A 315 -19.74 6.14 -17.99
CA PRO A 315 -19.52 4.98 -18.84
C PRO A 315 -19.96 3.69 -18.13
N VAL A 316 -20.38 2.70 -18.92
CA VAL A 316 -20.63 1.35 -18.42
C VAL A 316 -19.29 0.66 -18.17
N PHE A 317 -19.10 0.15 -16.96
CA PHE A 317 -17.87 -0.53 -16.56
C PHE A 317 -18.03 -2.05 -16.59
N ASN A 318 -17.00 -2.74 -17.05
CA ASN A 318 -16.97 -4.19 -17.07
C ASN A 318 -16.36 -4.74 -15.77
N ASN A 319 -16.56 -6.03 -15.51
CA ASN A 319 -15.97 -6.74 -14.37
C ASN A 319 -14.45 -6.52 -14.26
N ARG A 320 -13.74 -6.59 -15.39
CA ARG A 320 -12.30 -6.35 -15.46
C ARG A 320 -11.88 -4.94 -15.01
N ASP A 321 -12.74 -3.94 -15.23
CA ASP A 321 -12.47 -2.57 -14.81
C ASP A 321 -12.61 -2.44 -13.29
N VAL A 322 -13.59 -3.13 -12.71
CA VAL A 322 -13.80 -3.22 -11.27
C VAL A 322 -12.62 -3.93 -10.61
N GLU A 323 -12.22 -5.11 -11.12
CA GLU A 323 -11.02 -5.82 -10.66
C GLU A 323 -9.78 -4.93 -10.73
N LYS A 324 -9.56 -4.26 -11.87
CA LYS A 324 -8.40 -3.38 -12.06
C LYS A 324 -8.40 -2.21 -11.07
N SER A 325 -9.55 -1.59 -10.84
CA SER A 325 -9.70 -0.52 -9.85
C SER A 325 -9.39 -1.04 -8.45
N LEU A 326 -9.93 -2.19 -8.08
CA LEU A 326 -9.70 -2.83 -6.79
C LEU A 326 -8.23 -3.27 -6.60
N LEU A 327 -7.53 -3.66 -7.66
CA LEU A 327 -6.11 -4.03 -7.60
C LEU A 327 -5.15 -2.85 -7.35
N THR A 328 -5.53 -1.59 -7.64
CA THR A 328 -4.65 -0.44 -7.35
C THR A 328 -4.52 -0.12 -5.86
N GLU A 329 -5.43 -0.64 -5.01
CA GLU A 329 -5.26 -0.63 -3.55
C GLU A 329 -4.10 -1.51 -3.08
N VAL A 330 -3.74 -2.52 -3.87
CA VAL A 330 -2.69 -3.49 -3.57
C VAL A 330 -1.31 -2.84 -3.80
N LYS A 331 -0.94 -1.89 -2.95
CA LYS A 331 0.43 -1.40 -2.88
C LYS A 331 1.33 -2.54 -2.38
N PHE A 332 2.19 -3.03 -3.27
CA PHE A 332 3.37 -3.82 -2.91
C PHE A 332 4.31 -2.94 -2.07
N ASN A 333 4.05 -2.81 -0.77
CA ASN A 333 5.01 -2.21 0.15
C ASN A 333 6.12 -3.24 0.40
N PHE A 334 7.19 -3.16 -0.39
CA PHE A 334 8.46 -3.87 -0.13
C PHE A 334 9.18 -3.36 1.13
N ASP A 335 8.70 -2.27 1.73
CA ASP A 335 9.31 -1.61 2.90
C ASP A 335 8.79 -2.14 4.25
N ASN A 336 8.20 -3.34 4.31
CA ASN A 336 7.98 -4.03 5.59
C ASN A 336 9.34 -4.53 6.13
N LEU A 337 10.07 -3.64 6.81
CA LEU A 337 11.27 -3.93 7.59
C LEU A 337 11.07 -5.07 8.60
N ASP A 338 9.82 -5.38 8.98
CA ASP A 338 9.49 -6.50 9.87
C ASP A 338 9.89 -7.87 9.30
N LEU A 339 9.75 -8.10 7.98
CA LEU A 339 10.16 -9.37 7.33
C LEU A 339 11.69 -9.51 7.20
N ILE A 340 12.41 -8.40 7.29
CA ILE A 340 13.88 -8.37 7.29
C ILE A 340 14.39 -8.63 8.71
N SER A 341 13.68 -8.15 9.75
CA SER A 341 14.08 -8.33 11.14
C SER A 341 14.02 -9.79 11.63
N GLU A 342 13.00 -10.57 11.23
CA GLU A 342 12.91 -11.99 11.61
C GLU A 342 13.98 -12.88 10.92
N ASN A 343 14.54 -12.45 9.79
CA ASN A 343 15.61 -13.17 9.10
C ASN A 343 17.02 -12.78 9.59
N ILE A 344 17.16 -11.70 10.37
CA ILE A 344 18.46 -11.25 10.90
C ILE A 344 18.78 -11.89 12.26
N GLU A 345 17.77 -12.34 13.03
CA GLU A 345 18.02 -12.95 14.35
C GLU A 345 18.60 -14.38 14.30
N PHE A 346 18.58 -15.07 13.15
CA PHE A 346 19.13 -16.42 13.02
C PHE A 346 20.58 -16.50 12.50
N THR A 347 21.24 -15.36 12.23
CA THR A 347 22.64 -15.36 11.76
C THR A 347 23.49 -14.30 12.47
N SER A 348 23.58 -14.42 13.80
CA SER A 348 24.52 -13.60 14.61
C SER A 348 25.48 -14.44 15.45
N THR A 349 26.31 -15.24 14.77
CA THR A 349 27.65 -15.56 15.26
C THR A 349 28.65 -15.53 14.10
N THR A 350 29.33 -14.40 13.91
CA THR A 350 30.80 -14.26 13.74
C THR A 350 31.15 -12.88 13.15
N ASN A 351 32.26 -12.33 13.64
CA ASN A 351 32.73 -10.96 13.48
C ASN A 351 33.08 -10.57 12.03
N SER A 352 32.75 -9.33 11.60
CA SER A 352 33.72 -8.24 11.36
C SER A 352 33.20 -7.08 10.48
N ASN A 353 33.41 -5.85 10.99
CA ASN A 353 33.71 -4.59 10.28
C ASN A 353 32.76 -3.98 9.23
N LYS A 354 32.00 -2.97 9.68
CA LYS A 354 31.75 -1.62 9.11
C LYS A 354 31.90 -1.41 7.58
N THR A 355 30.79 -1.10 6.89
CA THR A 355 30.42 0.23 6.32
C THR A 355 29.15 0.13 5.46
N PRO A 356 28.31 1.18 5.39
CA PRO A 356 27.01 1.13 4.71
C PRO A 356 27.16 1.56 3.25
N GLN A 357 26.51 0.84 2.32
CA GLN A 357 26.25 1.36 0.98
C GLN A 357 24.78 1.30 0.64
N MET A 358 24.28 2.46 0.21
CA MET A 358 22.97 2.65 -0.38
C MET A 358 22.93 2.13 -1.82
N THR A 359 21.73 1.68 -2.15
CA THR A 359 21.15 1.25 -3.42
C THR A 359 21.56 2.03 -4.67
N LYS A 360 21.70 1.30 -5.80
CA LYS A 360 20.86 1.45 -7.02
C LYS A 360 21.22 0.47 -8.16
N HIS A 361 20.15 -0.09 -8.75
CA HIS A 361 20.02 -0.77 -10.06
C HIS A 361 20.35 -2.28 -10.22
N ILE A 362 19.31 -3.09 -9.93
CA ILE A 362 18.69 -4.17 -10.75
C ILE A 362 19.62 -5.21 -11.40
N ILE A 363 19.64 -6.43 -10.86
CA ILE A 363 19.50 -7.69 -11.64
C ILE A 363 18.64 -8.67 -10.79
N GLN A 364 17.49 -9.06 -11.32
CA GLN A 364 16.63 -10.10 -10.75
C GLN A 364 17.32 -11.48 -10.88
N PRO A 365 17.47 -12.27 -9.81
CA PRO A 365 17.77 -13.68 -9.96
C PRO A 365 16.48 -14.42 -10.35
N ARG A 366 16.42 -14.96 -11.59
CA ARG A 366 15.47 -16.01 -11.96
C ARG A 366 15.84 -17.28 -11.19
N SER A 367 15.21 -17.52 -10.05
CA SER A 367 15.25 -18.83 -9.40
C SER A 367 14.19 -19.74 -10.01
N HIS A 368 14.59 -20.56 -10.97
CA HIS A 368 13.92 -21.82 -11.24
C HIS A 368 14.34 -22.81 -10.13
N THR A 369 13.50 -22.95 -9.11
CA THR A 369 13.62 -24.04 -8.14
C THR A 369 12.33 -24.82 -8.13
N ASN A 370 12.38 -26.00 -8.76
CA ASN A 370 11.39 -27.04 -8.66
C ASN A 370 11.36 -27.55 -7.22
N THR A 371 10.41 -27.08 -6.42
CA THR A 371 9.96 -27.78 -5.22
C THR A 371 8.51 -27.38 -4.95
N THR A 372 7.68 -28.41 -4.85
CA THR A 372 6.26 -28.41 -4.52
C THR A 372 6.02 -27.77 -3.16
N ILE A 373 5.92 -26.44 -3.12
CA ILE A 373 5.24 -25.72 -2.06
C ILE A 373 3.95 -25.27 -2.71
N SER A 374 2.85 -25.91 -2.31
CA SER A 374 1.50 -25.41 -2.59
C SER A 374 1.49 -23.92 -2.32
N ASN A 375 1.20 -23.12 -3.35
CA ASN A 375 0.99 -21.69 -3.23
C ASN A 375 -0.09 -21.46 -2.17
N VAL A 376 0.32 -21.28 -0.91
CA VAL A 376 -0.54 -20.66 0.08
C VAL A 376 -0.70 -19.25 -0.44
N ASN A 377 -1.90 -18.99 -0.97
CA ASN A 377 -2.24 -17.76 -1.63
C ASN A 377 -1.86 -16.64 -0.67
N TYR A 378 -1.00 -15.72 -1.10
CA TYR A 378 -0.51 -14.61 -0.28
C TYR A 378 -1.65 -13.88 0.47
N TYR A 379 -2.84 -13.89 -0.15
CA TYR A 379 -4.13 -13.43 0.39
C TYR A 379 -4.57 -14.09 1.70
N ASP A 380 -4.38 -15.40 1.87
CA ASP A 380 -4.75 -16.11 3.11
C ASP A 380 -3.86 -15.68 4.28
N SER A 381 -2.57 -15.41 4.01
CA SER A 381 -1.62 -14.98 5.03
C SER A 381 -1.91 -13.56 5.56
N LYS A 382 -2.33 -12.63 4.69
CA LYS A 382 -2.70 -11.26 5.11
C LYS A 382 -4.04 -11.22 5.85
N ARG A 383 -5.01 -12.07 5.46
CA ARG A 383 -6.30 -12.22 6.15
C ARG A 383 -6.12 -12.67 7.60
N LEU A 384 -5.15 -13.58 7.82
CA LEU A 384 -4.81 -14.11 9.15
C LEU A 384 -4.11 -13.10 10.07
N LEU A 385 -3.34 -12.14 9.51
CA LEU A 385 -2.51 -11.20 10.28
C LEU A 385 -3.20 -9.88 10.69
N LYS A 386 -4.46 -9.64 10.26
CA LYS A 386 -5.30 -8.50 10.68
C LYS A 386 -4.58 -7.12 10.76
N LYS A 387 -3.75 -6.74 9.78
CA LYS A 387 -3.10 -5.39 9.76
C LYS A 387 -4.06 -4.20 9.55
N TYR A 388 -5.36 -4.44 9.34
CA TYR A 388 -6.41 -3.41 9.22
C TYR A 388 -6.93 -2.90 10.58
N LEU A 389 -6.47 -3.48 11.70
CA LEU A 389 -7.01 -3.24 13.04
C LEU A 389 -6.71 -1.88 13.67
N ASN A 390 -5.84 -1.05 13.07
CA ASN A 390 -5.58 0.30 13.58
C ASN A 390 -6.63 1.34 13.10
N ASN A 391 -7.73 0.89 12.49
CA ASN A 391 -8.80 1.75 11.99
C ASN A 391 -9.78 2.15 13.14
N PRO A 392 -10.06 3.46 13.35
CA PRO A 392 -11.07 3.91 14.32
C PRO A 392 -12.51 3.41 14.05
N LEU A 393 -12.78 2.75 12.93
CA LEU A 393 -14.07 2.15 12.56
C LEU A 393 -14.40 0.80 13.24
N ASN A 394 -13.50 0.24 14.06
CA ASN A 394 -13.66 -1.10 14.64
C ASN A 394 -14.72 -1.24 15.76
N LEU A 395 -15.32 -0.14 16.24
CA LEU A 395 -16.32 -0.21 17.31
C LEU A 395 -17.73 -0.53 16.77
N ASP A 396 -18.05 -0.17 15.52
CA ASP A 396 -19.38 -0.32 14.90
C ASP A 396 -19.35 -1.19 13.62
N TYR A 397 -18.59 -2.29 13.64
CA TYR A 397 -18.51 -3.24 12.51
C TYR A 397 -19.90 -3.78 12.08
N GLU A 398 -20.83 -3.86 13.03
CA GLU A 398 -22.23 -4.28 12.86
C GLU A 398 -23.01 -3.36 11.91
N LEU A 399 -22.81 -2.05 12.01
CA LEU A 399 -23.47 -1.05 11.17
C LEU A 399 -22.81 -0.89 9.80
N LEU A 400 -21.49 -1.16 9.73
CA LEU A 400 -20.75 -1.10 8.48
C LEU A 400 -20.98 -2.31 7.57
N THR A 401 -21.16 -3.51 8.14
CA THR A 401 -21.27 -4.75 7.34
C THR A 401 -22.69 -5.25 7.14
N GLY A 402 -23.66 -4.77 7.93
CA GLY A 402 -25.06 -5.21 7.81
C GLY A 402 -25.33 -6.65 8.28
N ILE A 403 -24.31 -7.37 8.74
CA ILE A 403 -24.46 -8.75 9.23
C ILE A 403 -24.93 -8.68 10.69
N SER A 404 -26.21 -8.95 10.93
CA SER A 404 -26.83 -8.93 12.25
C SER A 404 -26.37 -10.09 13.15
N LYS A 405 -26.41 -9.88 14.47
CA LYS A 405 -26.09 -10.87 15.53
C LYS A 405 -27.00 -12.11 15.55
N GLU A 406 -28.09 -12.13 14.79
CA GLU A 406 -29.12 -13.17 14.87
C GLU A 406 -28.74 -14.47 14.16
N ILE A 407 -27.67 -14.47 13.35
CA ILE A 407 -27.11 -15.73 12.85
C ILE A 407 -26.28 -16.34 13.97
N HIS A 408 -26.80 -17.43 14.55
CA HIS A 408 -26.21 -18.17 15.65
C HIS A 408 -24.68 -18.30 15.50
N LEU A 409 -23.93 -17.59 16.35
CA LEU A 409 -22.46 -17.67 16.46
C LEU A 409 -21.92 -19.09 16.67
N ASN A 410 -22.79 -20.04 17.00
CA ASN A 410 -22.48 -21.45 17.20
C ASN A 410 -22.47 -22.27 15.90
N GLU A 411 -23.08 -21.79 14.82
CA GLU A 411 -23.16 -22.49 13.53
C GLU A 411 -22.26 -21.88 12.45
N ILE A 412 -21.79 -20.64 12.66
CA ILE A 412 -20.84 -20.01 11.76
C ILE A 412 -19.41 -20.31 12.21
N LEU A 413 -18.65 -20.93 11.30
CA LEU A 413 -17.20 -21.06 11.37
C LEU A 413 -16.56 -19.65 11.35
N THR A 414 -16.52 -18.97 12.49
CA THR A 414 -15.96 -17.62 12.58
C THR A 414 -14.47 -17.66 12.24
N HIS A 415 -13.97 -16.66 11.50
CA HIS A 415 -12.54 -16.54 11.15
C HIS A 415 -11.62 -16.55 12.40
N THR A 416 -12.15 -16.15 13.56
CA THR A 416 -11.52 -16.30 14.88
C THR A 416 -11.38 -17.74 15.33
N LEU A 417 -12.38 -18.59 15.09
CA LEU A 417 -12.31 -20.02 15.39
C LEU A 417 -11.37 -20.73 14.42
N ILE A 418 -11.42 -20.39 13.12
CA ILE A 418 -10.48 -20.89 12.11
C ILE A 418 -9.05 -20.50 12.48
N TYR A 419 -8.80 -19.26 12.89
CA TYR A 419 -7.49 -18.81 13.34
C TYR A 419 -7.00 -19.59 14.57
N LYS A 420 -7.85 -19.77 15.59
CA LYS A 420 -7.50 -20.58 16.77
C LYS A 420 -7.23 -22.03 16.41
N PHE A 421 -8.01 -22.60 15.48
CA PHE A 421 -7.85 -23.96 15.00
C PHE A 421 -6.55 -24.11 14.20
N ASN A 422 -6.26 -23.22 13.27
CA ASN A 422 -5.01 -23.21 12.50
C ASN A 422 -3.78 -22.98 13.39
N MET A 423 -3.87 -22.12 14.40
CA MET A 423 -2.82 -21.97 15.41
C MET A 423 -2.54 -23.28 16.13
N LYS A 424 -3.59 -24.00 16.53
CA LYS A 424 -3.47 -25.31 17.17
C LYS A 424 -2.95 -26.39 16.21
N LEU A 425 -3.38 -26.36 14.95
CA LEU A 425 -2.96 -27.28 13.91
C LEU A 425 -1.47 -27.08 13.57
N ASN A 426 -1.03 -25.82 13.43
CA ASN A 426 0.39 -25.49 13.25
C ASN A 426 1.25 -25.88 14.46
N GLN A 427 0.73 -25.73 15.69
CA GLN A 427 1.41 -26.23 16.89
C GLN A 427 1.55 -27.76 16.82
N LEU A 428 0.52 -28.48 16.38
CA LEU A 428 0.54 -29.93 16.20
C LEU A 428 1.52 -30.36 15.11
N ILE A 429 1.55 -29.67 13.96
CA ILE A 429 2.49 -29.96 12.87
C ILE A 429 3.92 -29.80 13.37
N LYS A 430 4.25 -28.68 14.03
CA LYS A 430 5.58 -28.47 14.62
C LYS A 430 5.96 -29.56 15.62
N LYS A 431 5.01 -29.98 16.47
CA LYS A 431 5.22 -31.08 17.41
C LYS A 431 5.42 -32.43 16.72
N ASN A 432 4.75 -32.66 15.59
CA ASN A 432 4.91 -33.88 14.80
C ASN A 432 6.25 -33.90 14.05
N ASP A 433 6.69 -32.76 13.53
CA ASP A 433 8.01 -32.66 12.88
C ASP A 433 9.15 -32.82 13.91
N GLU A 434 8.96 -32.29 15.13
CA GLU A 434 9.86 -32.55 16.26
C GLU A 434 9.92 -34.06 16.57
N LEU A 435 8.78 -34.76 16.60
CA LEU A 435 8.74 -36.21 16.80
C LEU A 435 9.46 -36.98 15.68
N LYS A 436 9.23 -36.63 14.41
CA LYS A 436 9.93 -37.26 13.28
C LYS A 436 11.45 -37.08 13.35
N SER A 437 11.92 -35.92 13.81
CA SER A 437 13.35 -35.68 13.98
C SER A 437 13.99 -36.63 15.01
N PHE A 438 13.24 -37.03 16.06
CA PHE A 438 13.70 -38.04 17.01
C PHE A 438 13.79 -39.43 16.37
N ASP A 439 12.83 -39.80 15.53
CA ASP A 439 12.85 -41.09 14.81
C ASP A 439 14.02 -41.16 13.82
N GLU A 440 14.29 -40.07 13.08
CA GLU A 440 15.43 -39.97 12.18
C GLU A 440 16.76 -40.09 12.93
N TYR A 441 16.89 -39.41 14.06
CA TYR A 441 18.08 -39.50 14.90
C TYR A 441 18.27 -40.92 15.48
N TYR A 442 17.18 -41.56 15.91
CA TYR A 442 17.20 -42.94 16.38
C TYR A 442 17.65 -43.91 15.27
N ASN A 443 17.10 -43.78 14.07
CA ASN A 443 17.46 -44.60 12.92
C ASN A 443 18.93 -44.43 12.52
N SER A 444 19.43 -43.19 12.49
CA SER A 444 20.85 -42.90 12.24
C SER A 444 21.75 -43.55 13.30
N ARG A 445 21.39 -43.44 14.58
CA ARG A 445 22.15 -44.07 15.67
C ARG A 445 22.12 -45.60 15.59
N MET A 446 21.00 -46.19 15.21
CA MET A 446 20.87 -47.63 15.04
C MET A 446 21.68 -48.14 13.84
N GLN A 447 21.76 -47.36 12.76
CA GLN A 447 22.63 -47.67 11.63
C GLN A 447 24.10 -47.62 12.01
N ASN A 448 24.53 -46.56 12.72
CA ASN A 448 25.89 -46.45 13.23
C ASN A 448 26.25 -47.64 14.14
N TYR A 449 25.33 -48.09 14.97
CA TYR A 449 25.53 -49.27 15.81
C TYR A 449 25.70 -50.56 14.99
N LYS A 450 24.91 -50.74 13.93
CA LYS A 450 25.07 -51.88 13.01
C LYS A 450 26.40 -51.85 12.28
N GLU A 451 26.85 -50.67 11.85
CA GLU A 451 28.15 -50.50 11.21
C GLU A 451 29.30 -50.79 12.18
N GLN A 452 29.21 -50.33 13.43
CA GLN A 452 30.17 -50.68 14.49
C GLN A 452 30.23 -52.19 14.74
N LEU A 453 29.08 -52.88 14.80
CA LEU A 453 29.05 -54.34 14.94
C LEU A 453 29.69 -55.07 13.75
N LYS A 454 29.49 -54.58 12.52
CA LYS A 454 30.15 -55.14 11.34
C LYS A 454 31.66 -54.97 11.43
N MET A 455 32.13 -53.77 11.76
CA MET A 455 33.57 -53.52 11.95
C MET A 455 34.17 -54.39 13.05
N TYR A 456 33.48 -54.55 14.17
CA TYR A 456 33.91 -55.46 15.22
C TYR A 456 34.03 -56.90 14.73
N ASN A 457 33.03 -57.40 13.99
CA ASN A 457 33.06 -58.74 13.42
C ASN A 457 34.20 -58.92 12.41
N ASP A 458 34.47 -57.93 11.57
CA ASP A 458 35.55 -58.00 10.59
C ASP A 458 36.91 -58.00 11.31
N ILE A 459 37.10 -57.18 12.34
CA ILE A 459 38.30 -57.22 13.20
C ILE A 459 38.46 -58.61 13.84
N THR A 460 37.39 -59.23 14.32
CA THR A 460 37.47 -60.58 14.91
C THR A 460 37.83 -61.65 13.87
N LYS A 461 37.38 -61.51 12.62
CA LYS A 461 37.77 -62.42 11.53
C LYS A 461 39.25 -62.25 11.18
N ASP A 462 39.72 -61.01 11.07
CA ASP A 462 41.11 -60.71 10.78
C ASP A 462 42.03 -61.24 11.88
N LEU A 463 41.64 -61.09 13.16
CA LEU A 463 42.34 -61.71 14.28
C LEU A 463 42.43 -63.23 14.15
N ASN A 464 41.32 -63.89 13.84
CA ASN A 464 41.29 -65.34 13.65
C ASN A 464 42.17 -65.79 12.47
N ASN A 465 42.16 -65.04 11.37
CA ASN A 465 43.01 -65.32 10.20
C ASN A 465 44.49 -65.16 10.55
N CYS A 466 44.87 -64.09 11.25
CA CYS A 466 46.23 -63.91 11.75
C CYS A 466 46.64 -65.05 12.70
N GLU A 467 45.75 -65.51 13.59
CA GLU A 467 46.03 -66.65 14.47
C GLU A 467 46.25 -67.95 13.67
N LEU A 468 45.50 -68.17 12.59
CA LEU A 468 45.68 -69.32 11.69
C LEU A 468 47.02 -69.21 10.93
N GLU A 469 47.36 -68.04 10.39
CA GLU A 469 48.65 -67.82 9.72
C GLU A 469 49.82 -68.02 10.68
N ILE A 470 49.70 -67.57 11.94
CA ILE A 470 50.71 -67.83 12.98
C ILE A 470 50.84 -69.33 13.25
N LYS A 471 49.74 -70.09 13.29
CA LYS A 471 49.80 -71.56 13.45
C LYS A 471 50.46 -72.24 12.25
N GLU A 472 50.07 -71.90 11.03
CA GLU A 472 50.66 -72.47 9.81
C GLU A 472 52.15 -72.14 9.68
N THR A 473 52.55 -70.92 10.00
CA THR A 473 53.96 -70.52 9.98
C THR A 473 54.76 -71.27 11.04
N ASN A 474 54.21 -71.47 12.24
CA ASN A 474 54.83 -72.31 13.27
C ASN A 474 54.98 -73.77 12.82
N GLU A 475 53.96 -74.34 12.17
CA GLU A 475 54.05 -75.70 11.58
C GLU A 475 55.14 -75.77 10.50
N LYS A 476 55.19 -74.81 9.58
CA LYS A 476 56.25 -74.72 8.56
C LYS A 476 57.63 -74.56 9.17
N ILE A 477 57.77 -73.75 10.23
CA ILE A 477 59.03 -73.63 10.98
C ILE A 477 59.43 -74.98 11.58
N SER A 478 58.49 -75.73 12.15
CA SER A 478 58.77 -77.07 12.70
C SER A 478 59.21 -78.08 11.63
N LEU A 479 58.58 -78.06 10.45
CA LEU A 479 58.94 -78.90 9.31
C LEU A 479 60.32 -78.53 8.77
N ASN A 480 60.58 -77.23 8.58
CA ASN A 480 61.89 -76.75 8.13
C ASN A 480 63.00 -77.07 9.14
N LEU A 481 62.73 -77.03 10.44
CA LEU A 481 63.68 -77.48 11.46
C LEU A 481 64.01 -78.98 11.30
N ASN A 482 62.99 -79.80 11.01
CA ASN A 482 63.19 -81.23 10.73
C ASN A 482 63.89 -81.50 9.39
N GLU A 483 63.70 -80.65 8.39
CA GLU A 483 64.44 -80.76 7.13
C GLU A 483 65.89 -80.30 7.27
N ILE A 484 66.15 -79.26 8.06
CA ILE A 484 67.51 -78.82 8.40
C ILE A 484 68.27 -79.94 9.13
N THR A 485 67.63 -80.69 10.04
CA THR A 485 68.27 -81.84 10.67
C THR A 485 68.56 -82.97 9.68
N LYS A 486 67.65 -83.26 8.74
CA LYS A 486 67.86 -84.25 7.67
C LYS A 486 68.94 -83.82 6.66
N ILE A 487 68.98 -82.55 6.26
CA ILE A 487 70.00 -82.02 5.35
C ILE A 487 71.37 -82.06 6.03
N LYS A 488 71.47 -81.76 7.33
CA LYS A 488 72.71 -81.94 8.09
C LYS A 488 73.19 -83.40 8.05
N GLN A 489 72.27 -84.37 8.15
CA GLN A 489 72.60 -85.79 7.99
C GLN A 489 72.99 -86.15 6.54
N ASN A 490 72.29 -85.63 5.54
CA ASN A 490 72.57 -85.90 4.13
C ASN A 490 73.87 -85.24 3.65
N ILE A 491 74.26 -84.06 4.14
CA ILE A 491 75.56 -83.45 3.83
C ILE A 491 76.70 -84.34 4.35
N SER A 492 76.50 -85.01 5.49
CA SER A 492 77.44 -86.04 5.95
C SER A 492 77.60 -87.15 4.92
N ILE A 493 76.49 -87.64 4.34
CA ILE A 493 76.46 -88.75 3.36
C ILE A 493 76.93 -88.30 1.96
N LEU A 494 76.68 -87.05 1.58
CA LEU A 494 77.04 -86.51 0.26
C LEU A 494 78.54 -86.18 0.16
N ASN A 495 79.17 -85.79 1.27
CA ASN A 495 80.62 -85.73 1.37
C ASN A 495 81.27 -87.11 1.11
N ASP A 496 80.60 -88.20 1.50
CA ASP A 496 81.08 -89.57 1.25
C ASP A 496 80.87 -90.04 -0.20
N THR A 497 79.85 -89.51 -0.90
CA THR A 497 79.44 -89.97 -2.24
C THR A 497 79.87 -89.08 -3.41
N LEU A 498 80.46 -87.90 -3.12
CA LEU A 498 81.11 -87.02 -4.12
C LEU A 498 82.37 -87.64 -4.76
N SER A 499 82.67 -88.90 -4.45
CA SER A 499 83.77 -89.68 -4.99
C SER A 499 83.54 -90.25 -6.40
N ASN A 500 82.31 -90.34 -6.97
CA ASN A 500 82.11 -91.10 -8.22
C ASN A 500 80.87 -90.75 -9.10
N ILE A 501 80.82 -89.66 -9.89
CA ILE A 501 79.71 -89.44 -10.87
C ILE A 501 80.14 -88.87 -12.24
N SER A 502 79.59 -89.43 -13.33
CA SER A 502 79.30 -88.78 -14.63
C SER A 502 78.40 -89.72 -15.48
N LYS A 503 77.34 -89.38 -16.26
CA LYS A 503 76.75 -88.17 -16.86
C LYS A 503 75.34 -88.53 -17.44
N THR A 504 74.32 -87.67 -17.34
CA THR A 504 73.11 -87.67 -18.22
C THR A 504 72.54 -86.25 -18.39
N LYS A 505 73.16 -85.42 -19.25
CA LYS A 505 72.85 -83.98 -19.41
C LYS A 505 72.14 -83.58 -20.71
N TYR A 506 71.65 -84.53 -21.49
CA TYR A 506 71.24 -84.27 -22.88
C TYR A 506 69.73 -84.08 -23.12
N ILE A 507 68.86 -84.45 -22.16
CA ILE A 507 67.40 -84.43 -22.36
C ILE A 507 66.76 -83.08 -21.96
N LYS A 508 67.38 -82.31 -21.05
CA LYS A 508 66.82 -81.03 -20.54
C LYS A 508 66.80 -79.89 -21.57
N ILE A 509 67.64 -79.97 -22.61
CA ILE A 509 67.85 -78.86 -23.55
C ILE A 509 66.70 -78.75 -24.57
N GLN A 510 65.96 -79.84 -24.82
CA GLN A 510 64.91 -79.87 -25.86
C GLN A 510 63.60 -79.22 -25.39
N ASP A 511 63.23 -79.37 -24.12
CA ASP A 511 61.99 -78.82 -23.54
C ASP A 511 62.07 -77.31 -23.25
N GLU A 512 63.28 -76.78 -23.02
CA GLU A 512 63.48 -75.34 -22.79
C GLU A 512 63.24 -74.51 -24.06
N ILE A 513 63.50 -75.07 -25.25
CA ILE A 513 63.37 -74.38 -26.53
C ILE A 513 61.89 -74.15 -26.91
N THR A 514 60.99 -75.08 -26.58
CA THR A 514 59.55 -74.96 -26.90
C THR A 514 58.86 -73.93 -26.00
N ILE A 515 59.18 -73.92 -24.70
CA ILE A 515 58.67 -72.95 -23.72
C ILE A 515 59.13 -71.51 -24.07
N GLN A 516 60.36 -71.34 -24.54
CA GLN A 516 60.87 -70.03 -24.94
C GLN A 516 60.12 -69.45 -26.15
N ASN A 517 59.73 -70.28 -27.12
CA ASN A 517 59.01 -69.80 -28.30
C ASN A 517 57.58 -69.32 -27.99
N GLU A 518 56.86 -69.97 -27.07
CA GLU A 518 55.54 -69.49 -26.62
C GLU A 518 55.64 -68.16 -25.86
N ASN A 519 56.68 -67.99 -25.06
CA ASN A 519 56.91 -66.76 -24.31
C ASN A 519 57.23 -65.58 -25.25
N ILE A 520 57.96 -65.82 -26.34
CA ILE A 520 58.21 -64.80 -27.37
C ILE A 520 56.91 -64.33 -28.03
N LEU A 521 55.95 -65.23 -28.26
CA LEU A 521 54.67 -64.91 -28.89
C LEU A 521 53.79 -64.05 -27.96
N LYS A 522 53.73 -64.39 -26.66
CA LYS A 522 53.03 -63.57 -25.64
C LYS A 522 53.68 -62.20 -25.46
N LEU A 523 55.01 -62.11 -25.53
CA LEU A 523 55.74 -60.85 -25.45
C LEU A 523 55.45 -59.95 -26.65
N LYS A 524 55.37 -60.50 -27.86
CA LYS A 524 54.99 -59.73 -29.07
C LYS A 524 53.59 -59.13 -28.97
N GLN A 525 52.62 -59.87 -28.43
CA GLN A 525 51.26 -59.34 -28.22
C GLN A 525 51.23 -58.21 -27.18
N LYS A 526 51.97 -58.34 -26.07
CA LYS A 526 52.13 -57.27 -25.07
C LYS A 526 52.85 -56.04 -25.64
N LEU A 527 53.80 -56.23 -26.55
CA LEU A 527 54.52 -55.14 -27.17
C LEU A 527 53.58 -54.33 -28.08
N ASN A 528 52.73 -55.00 -28.86
CA ASN A 528 51.73 -54.34 -29.69
C ASN A 528 50.68 -53.57 -28.88
N SER A 529 50.20 -54.11 -27.74
CA SER A 529 49.28 -53.37 -26.86
C SER A 529 49.94 -52.15 -26.22
N ASN A 530 51.21 -52.27 -25.82
CA ASN A 530 51.96 -51.13 -25.29
C ASN A 530 52.20 -50.05 -26.35
N GLU A 531 52.40 -50.42 -27.62
CA GLU A 531 52.52 -49.44 -28.71
C GLU A 531 51.20 -48.68 -28.94
N THR A 532 50.04 -49.35 -28.86
CA THR A 532 48.74 -48.68 -28.99
C THR A 532 48.47 -47.74 -27.82
N ASP A 533 48.80 -48.15 -26.59
CA ASP A 533 48.64 -47.33 -25.40
C ASP A 533 49.61 -46.14 -25.43
N SER A 534 50.85 -46.34 -25.87
CA SER A 534 51.82 -45.26 -26.06
C SER A 534 51.35 -44.24 -27.09
N LYS A 535 50.71 -44.68 -28.19
CA LYS A 535 50.13 -43.77 -29.20
C LYS A 535 48.96 -42.99 -28.62
N TYR A 536 48.06 -43.64 -27.90
CA TYR A 536 46.93 -42.96 -27.24
C TYR A 536 47.42 -41.93 -26.21
N MET A 537 48.40 -42.30 -25.39
CA MET A 537 49.00 -41.41 -24.40
C MET A 537 49.68 -40.20 -25.07
N SER A 538 50.37 -40.40 -26.20
CA SER A 538 50.99 -39.30 -26.94
C SER A 538 49.97 -38.31 -27.51
N LEU A 539 48.82 -38.79 -27.98
CA LEU A 539 47.72 -37.96 -28.47
C LEU A 539 47.06 -37.18 -27.33
N GLU A 540 46.87 -37.79 -26.16
CA GLU A 540 46.34 -37.07 -25.00
C GLU A 540 47.32 -36.03 -24.45
N LEU A 541 48.63 -36.32 -24.42
CA LEU A 541 49.64 -35.32 -24.09
C LEU A 541 49.60 -34.14 -25.07
N GLN A 542 49.41 -34.41 -26.36
CA GLN A 542 49.25 -33.36 -27.36
C GLN A 542 47.98 -32.53 -27.13
N ARG A 543 46.82 -33.17 -26.85
CA ARG A 543 45.56 -32.48 -26.51
C ARG A 543 45.70 -31.61 -25.26
N ALA A 544 46.31 -32.15 -24.21
CA ALA A 544 46.59 -31.42 -22.98
C ALA A 544 47.50 -30.21 -23.24
N SER A 545 48.53 -30.37 -24.08
CA SER A 545 49.44 -29.26 -24.44
C SER A 545 48.72 -28.14 -25.20
N ASN A 546 47.81 -28.49 -26.12
CA ASN A 546 46.98 -27.52 -26.84
C ASN A 546 46.02 -26.80 -25.88
N SER A 547 45.36 -27.52 -24.98
CA SER A 547 44.46 -26.94 -23.97
C SER A 547 45.18 -25.98 -23.02
N ILE A 548 46.42 -26.30 -22.63
CA ILE A 548 47.26 -25.41 -21.82
C ILE A 548 47.63 -24.15 -22.61
N SER A 549 47.97 -24.28 -23.89
CA SER A 549 48.26 -23.13 -24.77
C SER A 549 47.04 -22.19 -24.88
N ASP A 550 45.86 -22.75 -25.12
CA ASP A 550 44.62 -21.95 -25.25
C ASP A 550 44.24 -21.30 -23.92
N SER A 551 44.39 -22.02 -22.81
CA SER A 551 44.18 -21.46 -21.47
C SER A 551 45.13 -20.29 -21.19
N LYS A 552 46.40 -20.39 -21.59
CA LYS A 552 47.38 -19.29 -21.45
C LYS A 552 46.99 -18.06 -22.28
N LYS A 553 46.48 -18.25 -23.50
CA LYS A 553 45.97 -17.14 -24.33
C LYS A 553 44.80 -16.43 -23.62
N ILE A 554 43.81 -17.18 -23.15
CA ILE A 554 42.65 -16.63 -22.43
C ILE A 554 43.09 -15.88 -21.17
N ILE A 555 44.03 -16.43 -20.40
CA ILE A 555 44.59 -15.76 -19.22
C ILE A 555 45.25 -14.43 -19.60
N SER A 556 46.02 -14.39 -20.69
CA SER A 556 46.67 -13.15 -21.14
C SER A 556 45.67 -12.08 -21.59
N GLU A 557 44.60 -12.47 -22.29
CA GLU A 557 43.51 -11.57 -22.68
C GLU A 557 42.82 -10.99 -21.43
N LYS A 558 42.48 -11.84 -20.46
CA LYS A 558 41.86 -11.40 -19.21
C LYS A 558 42.76 -10.52 -18.35
N GLN A 559 44.07 -10.75 -18.35
CA GLN A 559 45.02 -9.86 -17.69
C GLN A 559 45.08 -8.48 -18.36
N SER A 560 44.97 -8.42 -19.69
CA SER A 560 44.89 -7.14 -20.41
C SER A 560 43.60 -6.39 -20.06
N ASP A 561 42.45 -7.08 -19.99
CA ASP A 561 41.17 -6.50 -19.56
C ASP A 561 41.26 -5.91 -18.15
N ILE A 562 41.84 -6.67 -17.20
CA ILE A 562 42.04 -6.21 -15.82
C ILE A 562 42.89 -4.95 -15.77
N ASN A 563 43.97 -4.87 -16.56
CA ASN A 563 44.82 -3.69 -16.59
C ASN A 563 44.08 -2.46 -17.14
N THR A 564 43.27 -2.61 -18.19
CA THR A 564 42.47 -1.49 -18.71
C THR A 564 41.42 -1.00 -17.70
N LEU A 565 40.80 -1.92 -16.96
CA LEU A 565 39.84 -1.58 -15.91
C LEU A 565 40.52 -0.88 -14.74
N ASN A 566 41.70 -1.34 -14.33
CA ASN A 566 42.48 -0.68 -13.28
C ASN A 566 42.87 0.75 -13.68
N LEU A 567 43.25 0.98 -14.94
CA LEU A 567 43.52 2.34 -15.44
C LEU A 567 42.26 3.23 -15.35
N LYS A 568 41.08 2.73 -15.75
CA LYS A 568 39.81 3.45 -15.58
C LYS A 568 39.49 3.75 -14.11
N ILE A 569 39.73 2.80 -13.21
CA ILE A 569 39.54 3.00 -11.77
C ILE A 569 40.49 4.08 -11.24
N THR A 570 41.74 4.12 -11.67
CA THR A 570 42.69 5.17 -11.25
C THR A 570 42.32 6.56 -11.78
N GLN A 571 41.76 6.65 -12.99
CA GLN A 571 41.24 7.91 -13.54
C GLN A 571 40.02 8.40 -12.74
N LEU A 572 39.10 7.51 -12.36
CA LEU A 572 37.94 7.87 -11.55
C LEU A 572 38.33 8.27 -10.11
N LYS A 573 39.33 7.62 -9.53
CA LYS A 573 39.84 7.97 -8.19
C LYS A 573 40.50 9.36 -8.13
N THR A 574 41.06 9.85 -9.23
CA THR A 574 41.76 11.13 -9.25
C THR A 574 40.83 12.33 -9.49
N GLN A 575 39.69 12.14 -10.15
CA GLN A 575 38.75 13.23 -10.47
C GLN A 575 37.70 13.51 -9.38
N GLU A 576 37.28 12.54 -8.56
CA GLU A 576 36.15 12.74 -7.63
C GLU A 576 36.41 13.41 -6.25
N PRO A 577 37.60 13.34 -5.60
CA PRO A 577 37.69 13.77 -4.20
C PRO A 577 37.92 15.28 -4.00
N ILE A 578 38.58 16.00 -4.91
CA ILE A 578 39.06 17.37 -4.62
C ILE A 578 37.93 18.42 -4.76
N GLU A 579 37.10 18.32 -5.79
CA GLU A 579 36.03 19.31 -6.01
C GLU A 579 34.88 19.15 -5.01
N LYS A 580 34.45 17.91 -4.75
CA LYS A 580 33.31 17.62 -3.84
C LYS A 580 33.63 17.95 -2.38
N LEU A 581 34.87 17.73 -1.91
CA LEU A 581 35.29 18.11 -0.55
C LEU A 581 35.28 19.62 -0.33
N SER A 582 35.70 20.40 -1.34
CA SER A 582 35.71 21.87 -1.25
C SER A 582 34.30 22.47 -1.16
N ILE A 583 33.33 21.89 -1.88
CA ILE A 583 31.93 22.31 -1.87
C ILE A 583 31.28 21.96 -0.52
N LEU A 584 31.59 20.78 0.03
CA LEU A 584 31.04 20.32 1.31
C LEU A 584 31.62 21.10 2.50
N GLN A 585 32.88 21.52 2.45
CA GLN A 585 33.45 22.41 3.48
C GLN A 585 32.80 23.80 3.46
N LYS A 586 32.52 24.35 2.28
CA LYS A 586 31.80 25.63 2.16
C LYS A 586 30.38 25.56 2.72
N SER A 587 29.62 24.51 2.39
CA SER A 587 28.26 24.35 2.90
C SER A 587 28.23 24.13 4.42
N LYS A 588 29.22 23.44 4.98
CA LYS A 588 29.35 23.26 6.43
C LYS A 588 29.63 24.59 7.14
N GLN A 589 30.52 25.43 6.60
CA GLN A 589 30.81 26.75 7.16
C GLN A 589 29.60 27.69 7.12
N GLU A 590 28.81 27.64 6.04
CA GLU A 590 27.57 28.43 5.95
C GLU A 590 26.56 27.98 7.01
N TYR A 591 26.37 26.67 7.19
CA TYR A 591 25.48 26.13 8.21
C TYR A 591 25.88 26.55 9.63
N GLU A 592 27.16 26.43 9.99
CA GLU A 592 27.68 26.85 11.30
C GLU A 592 27.48 28.36 11.53
N SER A 593 27.66 29.19 10.49
CA SER A 593 27.40 30.63 10.57
C SER A 593 25.91 30.96 10.83
N THR A 594 24.98 30.16 10.30
CA THR A 594 23.54 30.35 10.53
C THR A 594 23.12 29.93 11.94
N ILE A 595 23.74 28.87 12.49
CA ILE A 595 23.50 28.47 13.88
C ILE A 595 23.95 29.58 14.83
N ALA A 596 25.15 30.14 14.64
CA ALA A 596 25.64 31.23 15.48
C ALA A 596 24.76 32.49 15.41
N LYS A 597 24.16 32.79 14.25
CA LYS A 597 23.17 33.88 14.12
C LYS A 597 21.89 33.58 14.90
N ASN A 598 21.40 32.34 14.84
CA ASN A 598 20.20 31.93 15.59
C ASN A 598 20.44 31.95 17.11
N GLU A 599 21.60 31.49 17.58
CA GLU A 599 21.96 31.57 19.00
C GLU A 599 22.04 33.02 19.49
N ASN A 600 22.62 33.92 18.68
CA ASN A 600 22.64 35.35 18.98
C ASN A 600 21.23 35.94 19.04
N LEU A 601 20.34 35.59 18.10
CA LEU A 601 18.95 36.03 18.12
C LEU A 601 18.21 35.53 19.36
N MET A 602 18.41 34.26 19.75
CA MET A 602 17.84 33.70 20.98
C MET A 602 18.32 34.44 22.22
N SER A 603 19.62 34.75 22.31
CA SER A 603 20.15 35.54 23.42
C SER A 603 19.54 36.95 23.47
N LEU A 604 19.32 37.58 22.32
CA LEU A 604 18.69 38.89 22.19
C LEU A 604 17.23 38.84 22.65
N LEU A 605 16.52 37.79 22.26
CA LEU A 605 15.14 37.53 22.63
C LEU A 605 15.00 37.29 24.15
N ASP A 606 15.93 36.57 24.76
CA ASP A 606 16.01 36.39 26.21
C ASP A 606 16.31 37.70 26.95
N THR A 607 17.18 38.56 26.41
CA THR A 607 17.39 39.89 27.01
C THR A 607 16.16 40.78 26.89
N LEU A 608 15.40 40.69 25.80
CA LEU A 608 14.14 41.42 25.63
C LEU A 608 13.06 40.91 26.58
N PHE A 609 12.95 39.60 26.78
CA PHE A 609 12.04 39.02 27.77
C PHE A 609 12.43 39.41 29.20
N LYS A 610 13.73 39.45 29.53
CA LYS A 610 14.18 39.98 30.81
C LYS A 610 13.80 41.45 30.98
N LYS A 611 13.97 42.29 29.96
CA LYS A 611 13.55 43.71 30.00
C LYS A 611 12.04 43.88 30.16
N LEU A 612 11.23 43.04 29.50
CA LEU A 612 9.77 43.03 29.66
C LEU A 612 9.36 42.58 31.07
N SER A 613 10.04 41.57 31.64
CA SER A 613 9.77 41.11 33.02
C SER A 613 10.12 42.14 34.09
N ILE A 614 11.09 43.02 33.82
CA ILE A 614 11.49 44.12 34.73
C ILE A 614 10.57 45.34 34.54
N GLY A 615 9.86 45.45 33.40
CA GLY A 615 9.01 46.59 33.04
C GLY A 615 7.61 46.58 33.66
N GLU A 616 7.16 45.47 34.24
CA GLU A 616 5.83 45.38 34.85
C GLU A 616 5.92 45.24 36.38
N THR A 617 6.17 46.36 37.06
CA THR A 617 5.65 46.66 38.41
C THR A 617 6.05 48.09 38.79
N GLY A 618 5.17 49.05 38.53
CA GLY A 618 5.46 50.45 38.86
C GLY A 618 4.30 51.39 38.62
N ARG A 619 3.16 51.17 39.30
CA ARG A 619 2.17 52.24 39.51
C ARG A 619 2.82 53.31 40.39
N GLY A 620 3.26 54.40 39.77
CA GLY A 620 3.66 55.64 40.44
C GLY A 620 2.88 56.81 39.88
N ARG A 621 1.87 57.28 40.63
CA ARG A 621 1.26 58.58 40.41
C ARG A 621 2.35 59.65 40.64
N TYR A 622 2.67 60.46 39.64
CA TYR A 622 3.14 61.82 39.87
C TYR A 622 2.50 62.77 38.88
N VAL A 623 1.92 63.80 39.47
CA VAL A 623 1.24 64.93 38.86
C VAL A 623 2.22 66.10 38.84
N ASN A 624 2.17 66.88 37.76
CA ASN A 624 2.43 68.33 37.65
C ASN A 624 3.80 68.93 37.21
N TYR A 625 3.60 69.94 36.34
CA TYR A 625 4.32 71.18 36.03
C TYR A 625 5.54 71.22 35.06
N SER A 626 5.24 71.69 33.84
CA SER A 626 5.75 72.92 33.20
C SER A 626 7.24 73.10 32.82
N ARG A 627 7.40 73.64 31.60
CA ARG A 627 8.39 74.61 31.09
C ARG A 627 9.63 74.12 30.31
N ASN A 628 9.57 74.47 29.02
CA ASN A 628 10.60 75.07 28.16
C ASN A 628 11.78 74.24 27.63
N GLY A 629 11.93 74.29 26.29
CA GLY A 629 13.22 74.15 25.59
C GLY A 629 13.14 73.27 24.34
N ILE A 630 12.60 73.71 23.20
CA ILE A 630 13.31 74.47 22.13
C ILE A 630 14.31 73.63 21.30
N LEU A 631 14.01 73.54 19.99
CA LEU A 631 14.90 73.33 18.80
C LEU A 631 15.61 71.97 18.66
N SER A 632 16.05 71.45 17.51
CA SER A 632 15.77 71.57 16.06
C SER A 632 16.84 70.72 15.32
N LYS A 633 16.60 70.41 14.02
CA LYS A 633 17.55 69.99 12.94
C LYS A 633 17.75 68.47 12.77
N ARG A 634 17.45 67.83 11.63
CA ARG A 634 17.81 67.99 10.18
C ARG A 634 19.22 67.54 9.82
N GLY A 635 19.28 66.57 8.89
CA GLY A 635 20.39 66.25 7.96
C GLY A 635 21.46 65.34 8.56
N THR A 636 22.08 64.37 7.87
CA THR A 636 22.39 64.25 6.42
C THR A 636 22.86 62.83 6.08
N SER A 637 22.64 62.39 4.83
CA SER A 637 23.34 61.29 4.15
C SER A 637 24.86 61.35 4.28
N PRO A 638 25.56 60.20 4.14
CA PRO A 638 26.90 60.17 3.59
C PRO A 638 26.92 59.40 2.25
N MET A 639 27.32 60.09 1.19
CA MET A 639 27.89 59.44 0.00
C MET A 639 29.38 59.76 -0.07
N VAL A 640 30.16 58.68 -0.17
CA VAL A 640 31.39 58.50 -0.96
C VAL A 640 32.61 59.34 -0.59
N LYS A 641 33.72 58.64 -0.27
CA LYS A 641 35.02 58.89 -0.91
C LYS A 641 35.88 57.64 -0.96
N HIS A 642 36.55 57.52 -2.10
CA HIS A 642 37.57 56.57 -2.51
C HIS A 642 38.64 56.29 -1.44
N ASN A 643 39.02 55.02 -1.32
CA ASN A 643 40.30 54.48 -1.79
C ASN A 643 40.14 53.01 -2.16
#